data_AF-A0AAN8YYJ3-F1
#
_entry.id   AF-A0AAN8YYJ3-F1
#
_cell.length_a   1.000
_cell.length_b   1.000
_cell.length_c   1.000
_cell.angle_alpha   90.00
_cell.angle_beta   90.00
_cell.angle_gamma   90.00
#
_symmetry.space_group_name_H-M   'P 1'
#
loop_
_entity.id
_entity.type
_entity.pdbx_description
1 polymer ?
#
loop_
_entity_poly.entity_id
_entity_poly.type
_entity_poly.pdbx_seq_one_letter_code
_entity_poly.pdbx_strand_id
1 'polypeptide(L)'
;MEVEIPNRKNTSRRSRKADVEGILRKSWYRLRLSVRHPARVPTWDAIILTAASPEQAQLYDWQLNRARRMGRISSSTVTLSVPDPDGCRIGSGSATLHAIAALARHYRQLEMVPGIEKPVADIPIEQMVDFMAKKHILLLHAGGDSKRVPWANPMGKVFLPLPYLAADDPDGPVPLLFDHILAISSCARPAFREEGGLFIMTGDVLPCFDASNMVLPKDASCIITVPITLDVASNHGVIVASKSGVLEKSYSLYLVENLLQKPSLQDLDNCKAILDDGRTLLDTGLIAAMSLYEDLVAAWVPARHKWLQSRPLGKELINDLSFLHFGTSSEVLDHLSGTHSGLVGRRHLCSIPATTVSDIAASAIIVSSKITAGVSIGEDSLVYDSSISGRVQIGSLSIVVGINIPEGSANNSCCFVLPDRHCLWEVPLIGRTSRVIVYCGLHDNPKNSVEKYGTFCGKPWKKVLSDLGIQESELWSSTTQDKCLWNAKIYPVLPYFTMLRLAMWLMGLVDGKNESLHPLWRSADRVSLEELHRAIDFQQMCQGSGSHQADLAAGIARACIDYGSLGRNLSQLCEEILQKEISGIDICKDFLSLCQNLEAGNSKMLPKSRAYQVQLDLQQACGDETQARDLEHKVWAAVADETASAVRYGFREHLMEPIPGTCATFEANNSRGFALKSVKVELPVRVDFVGGWSDTPPWSLERAGCVLNMAISLEGYLPVGTIIETTELHGIKIFDDVGNQLSIQDFTSISPPFDNADPFRLVKSALLVTDTINDKILQSMGLQIKTWANVPRGSGLGTSSILAAAVVKGLLQMIEGDDSNENVARLVLVLEQLMGTGGGWQDQIGGLYPGIKFTTSFPGIPLRLQVIPLLASPRLISELEQRLLVVFTGQVRLAHQVLHKVVTRYLQRDNLLISSIKRLAELAKVGREALMNCDIDELGEIMLEAWRLHQELDPYCSNEFVDRLFSYAESYCCGYKLVGAGGGGFALLLARDGECAKKLRDLLEKGMDFDVKVCNWNIFLKH
;
A
#
# COMPACT_ATOMS: atom_id res chain seq x y z
N MET A 1 25.95 53.83 -22.36
CA MET A 1 26.55 52.82 -21.47
C MET A 1 25.73 52.84 -20.18
N GLU A 2 24.65 52.06 -20.17
CA GLU A 2 23.89 51.69 -18.98
C GLU A 2 23.75 50.17 -19.08
N VAL A 3 24.17 49.47 -18.03
CA VAL A 3 24.24 48.01 -17.98
C VAL A 3 22.97 47.50 -17.32
N GLU A 4 22.19 46.73 -18.07
CA GLU A 4 21.00 46.01 -17.59
C GLU A 4 21.41 44.96 -16.54
N ILE A 5 20.76 45.04 -15.37
CA ILE A 5 20.82 44.00 -14.34
C ILE A 5 19.66 43.03 -14.61
N PRO A 6 19.90 41.71 -14.77
CA PRO A 6 18.84 40.77 -15.08
C PRO A 6 17.95 40.52 -13.85
N ASN A 7 16.65 40.69 -14.09
CA ASN A 7 15.57 40.55 -13.14
C ASN A 7 15.47 39.08 -12.66
N ARG A 8 15.96 38.78 -11.44
CA ARG A 8 15.75 37.47 -10.80
C ARG A 8 14.26 37.31 -10.49
N LYS A 9 13.59 36.42 -11.22
CA LYS A 9 12.25 35.93 -10.88
C LYS A 9 12.25 35.42 -9.44
N ASN A 10 11.46 36.06 -8.58
CA ASN A 10 11.07 35.55 -7.27
C ASN A 10 10.25 34.25 -7.45
N THR A 11 10.92 33.12 -7.58
CA THR A 11 10.32 31.84 -7.21
C THR A 11 10.27 31.81 -5.70
N SER A 12 9.06 31.93 -5.14
CA SER A 12 8.86 31.71 -3.71
C SER A 12 9.26 30.28 -3.38
N ARG A 13 10.48 30.09 -2.89
CA ARG A 13 10.83 28.92 -2.08
C ARG A 13 9.98 29.02 -0.81
N ARG A 14 8.72 28.59 -0.88
CA ARG A 14 8.01 28.07 0.29
C ARG A 14 8.98 27.08 0.92
N SER A 15 9.40 27.29 2.16
CA SER A 15 10.14 26.28 2.90
C SER A 15 9.28 25.00 2.85
N ARG A 16 9.67 24.03 2.03
CA ARG A 16 9.00 22.74 1.94
C ARG A 16 9.23 22.09 3.30
N LYS A 17 8.27 22.25 4.23
CA LYS A 17 8.12 21.28 5.32
C LYS A 17 8.10 19.91 4.65
N ALA A 18 8.94 18.98 5.13
CA ALA A 18 8.98 17.63 4.60
C ALA A 18 7.55 17.07 4.55
N ASP A 19 7.11 16.67 3.35
CA ASP A 19 5.83 16.01 3.16
C ASP A 19 5.95 14.58 3.71
N VAL A 20 5.75 14.45 5.03
CA VAL A 20 5.85 13.17 5.75
C VAL A 20 4.88 12.14 5.15
N GLU A 21 3.69 12.56 4.71
CA GLU A 21 2.73 11.67 4.06
C GLU A 21 3.28 11.12 2.74
N GLY A 22 3.81 12.00 1.88
CA GLY A 22 4.45 11.62 0.63
C GLY A 22 5.64 10.67 0.84
N ILE A 23 6.48 10.92 1.85
CA ILE A 23 7.61 10.05 2.22
C ILE A 23 7.11 8.68 2.66
N LEU A 24 6.11 8.61 3.53
CA LEU A 24 5.54 7.34 3.99
C LEU A 24 4.88 6.58 2.83
N ARG A 25 4.10 7.24 1.97
CA ARG A 25 3.48 6.60 0.79
C ARG A 25 4.54 6.00 -0.15
N LYS A 26 5.60 6.75 -0.45
CA LYS A 26 6.74 6.26 -1.26
C LYS A 26 7.42 5.05 -0.60
N SER A 27 7.61 5.09 0.71
CA SER A 27 8.24 4.02 1.48
C SER A 27 7.39 2.75 1.53
N TRP A 28 6.08 2.88 1.76
CA TRP A 28 5.13 1.77 1.74
C TRP A 28 4.99 1.15 0.36
N TYR A 29 5.04 1.95 -0.71
CA TYR A 29 5.11 1.45 -2.07
C TYR A 29 6.31 0.52 -2.26
N ARG A 30 7.51 0.97 -1.88
CA ARG A 30 8.73 0.19 -2.02
C ARG A 30 8.69 -1.10 -1.21
N LEU A 31 8.20 -1.04 0.04
CA LEU A 31 8.01 -2.22 0.87
C LEU A 31 7.13 -3.26 0.19
N ARG A 32 5.93 -2.86 -0.25
CA ARG A 32 4.98 -3.76 -0.92
C ARG A 32 5.58 -4.38 -2.18
N LEU A 33 6.31 -3.60 -2.97
CA LEU A 33 6.97 -4.11 -4.17
C LEU A 33 8.08 -5.11 -3.82
N SER A 34 8.88 -4.82 -2.78
CA SER A 34 9.96 -5.72 -2.34
C SER A 34 9.45 -7.07 -1.81
N VAL A 35 8.30 -7.09 -1.14
CA VAL A 35 7.70 -8.32 -0.64
C VAL A 35 7.08 -9.14 -1.77
N ARG A 36 6.38 -8.47 -2.70
CA ARG A 36 5.70 -9.12 -3.83
C ARG A 36 6.66 -9.60 -4.91
N HIS A 37 7.79 -8.91 -5.10
CA HIS A 37 8.77 -9.25 -6.13
C HIS A 37 10.22 -8.99 -5.68
N PRO A 38 10.76 -9.81 -4.75
CA PRO A 38 12.12 -9.62 -4.20
C PRO A 38 13.24 -9.55 -5.25
N ALA A 39 13.08 -10.19 -6.41
CA ALA A 39 14.06 -10.15 -7.48
C ALA A 39 14.22 -8.74 -8.11
N ARG A 40 13.14 -7.95 -8.13
CA ARG A 40 13.13 -6.59 -8.70
C ARG A 40 13.56 -5.55 -7.68
N VAL A 41 13.04 -5.67 -6.46
CA VAL A 41 13.39 -4.81 -5.33
C VAL A 41 13.80 -5.69 -4.17
N PRO A 42 15.11 -5.88 -3.93
CA PRO A 42 15.51 -6.87 -2.95
C PRO A 42 15.26 -6.39 -1.52
N THR A 43 14.71 -7.31 -0.73
CA THR A 43 14.35 -7.16 0.68
C THR A 43 15.57 -7.37 1.59
N TRP A 44 15.39 -7.21 2.90
CA TRP A 44 16.36 -7.63 3.90
C TRP A 44 16.50 -9.16 3.92
N ASP A 45 17.72 -9.67 4.07
CA ASP A 45 17.98 -11.11 4.26
C ASP A 45 17.48 -11.58 5.63
N ALA A 46 17.62 -10.73 6.65
CA ALA A 46 17.10 -10.98 7.99
C ALA A 46 16.56 -9.71 8.66
N ILE A 47 15.50 -9.87 9.46
CA ILE A 47 14.95 -8.84 10.35
C ILE A 47 15.00 -9.39 11.79
N ILE A 48 15.71 -8.70 12.66
CA ILE A 48 15.90 -9.12 14.05
C ILE A 48 15.29 -8.08 15.00
N LEU A 49 14.53 -8.55 15.99
CA LEU A 49 14.03 -7.73 17.09
C LEU A 49 14.73 -8.14 18.39
N THR A 50 15.34 -7.21 19.12
CA THR A 50 15.79 -7.51 20.49
C THR A 50 14.59 -7.47 21.44
N ALA A 51 14.52 -8.35 22.43
CA ALA A 51 13.48 -8.41 23.45
C ALA A 51 14.09 -8.40 24.87
N ALA A 52 13.34 -7.95 25.86
CA ALA A 52 13.78 -7.88 27.25
C ALA A 52 13.77 -9.23 27.97
N SER A 53 12.91 -10.16 27.54
CA SER A 53 12.78 -11.50 28.12
C SER A 53 12.35 -12.54 27.08
N PRO A 54 12.53 -13.85 27.34
CA PRO A 54 12.08 -14.92 26.46
C PRO A 54 10.58 -14.87 26.15
N GLU A 55 9.75 -14.50 27.12
CA GLU A 55 8.30 -14.38 26.96
C GLU A 55 7.93 -13.22 26.03
N GLN A 56 8.63 -12.09 26.15
CA GLN A 56 8.47 -10.98 25.21
C GLN A 56 8.96 -11.34 23.79
N ALA A 57 10.02 -12.14 23.68
CA ALA A 57 10.48 -12.63 22.37
C ALA A 57 9.40 -13.48 21.68
N GLN A 58 8.67 -14.34 22.42
CA GLN A 58 7.55 -15.11 21.86
C GLN A 58 6.43 -14.23 21.31
N LEU A 59 6.09 -13.14 22.01
CA LEU A 59 5.14 -12.14 21.51
C LEU A 59 5.65 -11.50 20.20
N TYR A 60 6.92 -11.13 20.15
CA TYR A 60 7.51 -10.48 18.99
C TYR A 60 7.57 -11.44 17.79
N ASP A 61 7.83 -12.72 18.01
CA ASP A 61 7.75 -13.75 16.98
C ASP A 61 6.32 -13.90 16.44
N TRP A 62 5.31 -13.82 17.31
CA TRP A 62 3.90 -13.80 16.87
C TRP A 62 3.61 -12.59 15.97
N GLN A 63 4.10 -11.40 16.33
CA GLN A 63 3.94 -10.19 15.51
C GLN A 63 4.70 -10.25 14.18
N LEU A 64 5.91 -10.80 14.17
CA LEU A 64 6.69 -11.02 12.94
C LEU A 64 5.99 -12.02 12.01
N ASN A 65 5.44 -13.10 12.56
CA ASN A 65 4.64 -14.06 11.80
C ASN A 65 3.34 -13.44 11.27
N ARG A 66 2.68 -12.57 12.05
CA ARG A 66 1.55 -11.78 11.57
C ARG A 66 1.95 -10.89 10.39
N ALA A 67 3.05 -10.15 10.49
CA ALA A 67 3.54 -9.28 9.41
C ALA A 67 3.89 -10.07 8.13
N ARG A 68 4.43 -11.29 8.26
CA ARG A 68 4.64 -12.22 7.13
C ARG A 68 3.32 -12.65 6.48
N ARG A 69 2.33 -13.11 7.27
CA ARG A 69 1.00 -13.50 6.75
C ARG A 69 0.32 -12.37 6.00
N MET A 70 0.48 -11.15 6.49
CA MET A 70 -0.04 -9.94 5.87
C MET A 70 0.72 -9.47 4.61
N GLY A 71 1.79 -10.17 4.20
CA GLY A 71 2.60 -9.75 3.05
C GLY A 71 3.37 -8.44 3.29
N ARG A 72 3.72 -8.13 4.54
CA ARG A 72 4.63 -7.01 4.90
C ARG A 72 6.08 -7.44 5.01
N ILE A 73 6.34 -8.72 5.25
CA ILE A 73 7.67 -9.34 5.24
C ILE A 73 7.67 -10.44 4.17
N SER A 74 8.72 -10.49 3.36
CA SER A 74 8.88 -11.55 2.35
C SER A 74 9.02 -12.92 3.00
N SER A 75 8.45 -13.96 2.38
CA SER A 75 8.66 -15.35 2.79
C SER A 75 10.13 -15.78 2.76
N SER A 76 10.95 -15.10 1.94
CA SER A 76 12.40 -15.32 1.85
C SER A 76 13.22 -14.64 2.95
N THR A 77 12.65 -13.66 3.66
CA THR A 77 13.36 -12.92 4.72
C THR A 77 13.30 -13.71 6.02
N VAL A 78 14.45 -13.97 6.64
CA VAL A 78 14.53 -14.58 7.99
C VAL A 78 14.07 -13.57 9.04
N THR A 79 13.31 -14.00 10.05
CA THR A 79 12.87 -13.14 11.15
C THR A 79 13.21 -13.80 12.47
N LEU A 80 13.73 -13.02 13.43
CA LEU A 80 14.14 -13.55 14.72
C LEU A 80 13.88 -12.55 15.85
N SER A 81 13.25 -13.00 16.94
CA SER A 81 13.23 -12.24 18.19
C SER A 81 14.29 -12.78 19.16
N VAL A 82 15.16 -11.91 19.65
CA VAL A 82 16.32 -12.27 20.46
C VAL A 82 16.18 -11.66 21.85
N PRO A 83 15.88 -12.45 22.89
CA PRO A 83 15.78 -11.96 24.24
C PRO A 83 17.15 -11.66 24.85
N ASP A 84 17.18 -10.72 25.78
CA ASP A 84 18.32 -10.53 26.67
C ASP A 84 18.56 -11.82 27.51
N PRO A 85 19.81 -12.31 27.64
CA PRO A 85 20.12 -13.55 28.36
C PRO A 85 19.59 -13.55 29.79
N ASP A 86 18.95 -14.65 30.19
CA ASP A 86 18.34 -14.82 31.52
C ASP A 86 17.34 -13.71 31.91
N GLY A 87 16.80 -12.97 30.93
CA GLY A 87 15.93 -11.81 31.16
C GLY A 87 16.65 -10.62 31.82
N CYS A 88 17.99 -10.63 31.81
CA CYS A 88 18.84 -9.63 32.45
C CYS A 88 19.34 -8.62 31.41
N ARG A 89 19.08 -7.33 31.66
CA ARG A 89 19.40 -6.28 30.69
C ARG A 89 20.91 -6.17 30.42
N ILE A 90 21.32 -6.39 29.17
CA ILE A 90 22.74 -6.38 28.77
C ILE A 90 23.19 -5.10 28.03
N GLY A 91 22.26 -4.19 27.73
CA GLY A 91 22.52 -2.96 27.00
C GLY A 91 22.51 -3.16 25.47
N SER A 92 22.31 -2.07 24.71
CA SER A 92 22.10 -2.14 23.25
C SER A 92 23.28 -2.76 22.50
N GLY A 93 24.51 -2.34 22.79
CA GLY A 93 25.70 -2.89 22.11
C GLY A 93 25.88 -4.40 22.33
N SER A 94 25.70 -4.88 23.57
CA SER A 94 25.74 -6.32 23.87
C SER A 94 24.59 -7.06 23.20
N ALA A 95 23.39 -6.47 23.20
CA ALA A 95 22.22 -7.03 22.54
C ALA A 95 22.41 -7.14 21.02
N THR A 96 23.10 -6.18 20.38
CA THR A 96 23.49 -6.25 18.96
C THR A 96 24.38 -7.47 18.69
N LEU A 97 25.44 -7.67 19.48
CA LEU A 97 26.33 -8.82 19.33
C LEU A 97 25.60 -10.14 19.58
N HIS A 98 24.72 -10.17 20.59
CA HIS A 98 23.92 -11.35 20.90
C HIS A 98 22.93 -11.68 19.77
N ALA A 99 22.31 -10.68 19.16
CA ALA A 99 21.42 -10.82 18.02
C ALA A 99 22.13 -11.40 16.78
N ILE A 100 23.32 -10.89 16.45
CA ILE A 100 24.14 -11.41 15.35
C ILE A 100 24.51 -12.88 15.61
N ALA A 101 24.95 -13.19 16.84
CA ALA A 101 25.27 -14.56 17.23
C ALA A 101 24.07 -15.51 17.16
N ALA A 102 22.88 -15.05 17.57
CA ALA A 102 21.65 -15.82 17.50
C ALA A 102 21.25 -16.09 16.04
N LEU A 103 21.36 -15.09 15.15
CA LEU A 103 21.08 -15.27 13.72
C LEU A 103 22.05 -16.26 13.07
N ALA A 104 23.35 -16.18 13.38
CA ALA A 104 24.33 -17.12 12.84
C ALA A 104 24.04 -18.57 13.29
N ARG A 105 23.61 -18.78 14.55
CA ARG A 105 23.14 -20.09 15.02
C ARG A 105 21.86 -20.54 14.30
N HIS A 106 20.95 -19.62 14.03
CA HIS A 106 19.70 -19.93 13.35
C HIS A 106 19.94 -20.36 11.89
N TYR A 107 20.81 -19.67 11.15
CA TYR A 107 21.19 -20.10 9.79
C TYR A 107 21.85 -21.48 9.77
N ARG A 108 22.63 -21.84 10.80
CA ARG A 108 23.16 -23.20 10.94
C ARG A 108 22.06 -24.26 11.09
N GLN A 109 20.96 -23.93 11.76
CA GLN A 109 19.85 -24.87 11.95
C GLN A 109 18.98 -25.05 10.70
N LEU A 110 18.90 -24.04 9.84
CA LEU A 110 18.06 -24.04 8.64
C LEU A 110 18.67 -24.78 7.43
N GLU A 111 19.89 -25.33 7.54
CA GLU A 111 20.64 -25.96 6.42
C GLU A 111 20.86 -25.04 5.20
N MET A 112 20.68 -23.72 5.33
CA MET A 112 20.72 -22.74 4.23
C MET A 112 22.12 -22.15 3.96
N VAL A 113 23.17 -22.96 3.89
CA VAL A 113 24.49 -22.51 3.42
C VAL A 113 24.74 -23.08 2.00
N PRO A 114 24.59 -22.27 0.94
CA PRO A 114 24.80 -22.74 -0.43
C PRO A 114 26.23 -23.27 -0.61
N GLY A 115 26.38 -24.52 -1.05
CA GLY A 115 27.68 -25.11 -1.42
C GLY A 115 28.32 -26.04 -0.38
N ILE A 116 27.62 -26.45 0.68
CA ILE A 116 28.17 -27.36 1.71
C ILE A 116 27.35 -28.66 1.78
N GLU A 117 27.91 -29.77 1.27
CA GLU A 117 27.31 -31.13 1.31
C GLU A 117 27.55 -31.88 2.65
N LYS A 118 28.02 -31.18 3.70
CA LYS A 118 28.39 -31.78 5.00
C LYS A 118 27.41 -31.40 6.13
N PRO A 119 27.24 -32.24 7.17
CA PRO A 119 26.45 -31.91 8.35
C PRO A 119 26.96 -30.61 9.01
N VAL A 120 26.03 -29.72 9.37
CA VAL A 120 26.32 -28.34 9.79
C VAL A 120 27.10 -28.22 11.11
N ALA A 121 27.19 -29.29 11.90
CA ALA A 121 28.01 -29.34 13.12
C ALA A 121 29.52 -29.09 12.87
N ASP A 122 29.98 -29.27 11.63
CA ASP A 122 31.39 -29.17 11.24
C ASP A 122 31.73 -27.90 10.39
N ILE A 123 30.82 -26.92 10.23
CA ILE A 123 31.12 -25.69 9.46
C ILE A 123 32.14 -24.83 10.26
N PRO A 124 33.34 -24.57 9.71
CA PRO A 124 34.31 -23.69 10.35
C PRO A 124 33.72 -22.29 10.61
N ILE A 125 34.06 -21.69 11.75
CA ILE A 125 33.58 -20.35 12.13
C ILE A 125 33.85 -19.32 11.03
N GLU A 126 35.00 -19.41 10.36
CA GLU A 126 35.40 -18.51 9.27
C GLU A 126 34.41 -18.54 8.09
N GLN A 127 33.96 -19.72 7.65
CA GLN A 127 32.97 -19.82 6.56
C GLN A 127 31.61 -19.22 6.94
N MET A 128 31.24 -19.28 8.22
CA MET A 128 30.02 -18.64 8.73
C MET A 128 30.16 -17.11 8.75
N VAL A 129 31.34 -16.59 9.06
CA VAL A 129 31.63 -15.15 9.00
C VAL A 129 31.49 -14.65 7.56
N ASP A 130 32.12 -15.33 6.59
CA ASP A 130 32.04 -14.97 5.16
C ASP A 130 30.60 -15.02 4.63
N PHE A 131 29.81 -16.02 5.06
CA PHE A 131 28.42 -16.15 4.69
C PHE A 131 27.59 -14.99 5.26
N MET A 132 27.74 -14.72 6.56
CA MET A 132 27.02 -13.66 7.26
C MET A 132 27.39 -12.29 6.70
N ALA A 133 28.66 -12.03 6.37
CA ALA A 133 29.15 -10.77 5.83
C ALA A 133 28.42 -10.32 4.55
N LYS A 134 27.94 -11.28 3.74
CA LYS A 134 27.18 -11.01 2.50
C LYS A 134 25.68 -10.75 2.74
N LYS A 135 25.20 -10.83 3.98
CA LYS A 135 23.78 -10.67 4.33
C LYS A 135 23.45 -9.23 4.68
N HIS A 136 22.26 -8.79 4.27
CA HIS A 136 21.65 -7.51 4.63
C HIS A 136 20.71 -7.72 5.82
N ILE A 137 21.10 -7.21 6.98
CA ILE A 137 20.34 -7.39 8.23
C ILE A 137 19.73 -6.07 8.67
N LEU A 138 18.45 -6.08 8.96
CA LEU A 138 17.78 -5.06 9.75
C LEU A 138 17.69 -5.51 11.21
N LEU A 139 18.25 -4.74 12.14
CA LEU A 139 18.15 -4.96 13.58
C LEU A 139 17.35 -3.83 14.22
N LEU A 140 16.25 -4.15 14.88
CA LEU A 140 15.49 -3.18 15.68
C LEU A 140 15.70 -3.44 17.17
N HIS A 141 16.20 -2.42 17.86
CA HIS A 141 16.28 -2.46 19.32
C HIS A 141 14.90 -2.18 19.95
N ALA A 142 14.21 -3.24 20.35
CA ALA A 142 12.89 -3.19 20.98
C ALA A 142 12.86 -3.67 22.44
N GLY A 143 13.98 -4.16 23.00
CA GLY A 143 14.05 -4.83 24.32
C GLY A 143 14.02 -3.89 25.54
N GLY A 144 13.42 -2.71 25.41
CA GLY A 144 13.32 -1.76 26.52
C GLY A 144 12.06 -1.99 27.36
N ASP A 145 12.19 -1.93 28.70
CA ASP A 145 11.07 -2.05 29.66
C ASP A 145 9.92 -1.05 29.46
N SER A 146 10.06 -0.05 28.58
CA SER A 146 8.99 0.88 28.16
C SER A 146 8.20 1.54 29.28
N LYS A 147 8.80 1.71 30.47
CA LYS A 147 8.09 2.11 31.71
C LYS A 147 7.34 3.44 31.63
N ARG A 148 7.64 4.32 30.65
CA ARG A 148 6.97 5.62 30.46
C ARG A 148 5.75 5.57 29.54
N VAL A 149 5.47 4.40 28.94
CA VAL A 149 4.26 4.11 28.16
C VAL A 149 3.70 2.78 28.67
N PRO A 150 3.22 2.74 29.93
CA PRO A 150 2.93 1.48 30.62
C PRO A 150 1.82 0.65 29.96
N TRP A 151 0.86 1.29 29.29
CA TRP A 151 -0.19 0.61 28.53
C TRP A 151 0.32 -0.08 27.25
N ALA A 152 1.43 0.39 26.68
CA ALA A 152 2.05 -0.19 25.49
C ALA A 152 3.15 -1.21 25.83
N ASN A 153 3.55 -1.30 27.10
CA ASN A 153 4.56 -2.25 27.55
C ASN A 153 4.17 -3.72 27.24
N PRO A 154 2.91 -4.17 27.46
CA PRO A 154 2.49 -5.53 27.12
C PRO A 154 2.67 -5.86 25.63
N MET A 155 2.33 -4.94 24.72
CA MET A 155 2.48 -5.16 23.28
C MET A 155 3.90 -4.92 22.75
N GLY A 156 4.71 -4.14 23.48
CA GLY A 156 5.98 -3.59 23.00
C GLY A 156 5.78 -2.30 22.20
N LYS A 157 6.60 -1.28 22.46
CA LYS A 157 6.47 0.04 21.81
C LYS A 157 6.55 0.00 20.28
N VAL A 158 7.38 -0.89 19.74
CA VAL A 158 7.52 -1.04 18.28
C VAL A 158 6.22 -1.50 17.63
N PHE A 159 5.29 -2.07 18.38
CA PHE A 159 3.98 -2.52 17.90
C PHE A 159 2.84 -1.58 18.32
N LEU A 160 3.14 -0.32 18.64
CA LEU A 160 2.13 0.71 18.85
C LEU A 160 1.23 0.87 17.61
N PRO A 161 -0.10 0.96 17.77
CA PRO A 161 -1.00 1.24 16.67
C PRO A 161 -0.78 2.68 16.19
N LEU A 162 -0.43 2.84 14.91
CA LEU A 162 -0.15 4.12 14.29
C LEU A 162 -0.93 4.21 12.97
N PRO A 163 -2.20 4.67 12.98
CA PRO A 163 -3.10 4.64 11.82
C PRO A 163 -2.75 5.68 10.73
N TYR A 164 -1.47 5.93 10.48
CA TYR A 164 -1.02 6.71 9.34
C TYR A 164 -1.26 5.93 8.06
N LEU A 165 -1.80 6.60 7.04
CA LEU A 165 -2.21 5.97 5.77
C LEU A 165 -3.27 4.86 5.93
N ALA A 166 -3.92 4.73 7.09
CA ALA A 166 -5.03 3.80 7.34
C ALA A 166 -6.21 3.98 6.37
N ALA A 167 -6.34 5.17 5.77
CA ALA A 167 -7.34 5.42 4.74
C ALA A 167 -7.12 4.62 3.45
N ASP A 168 -5.89 4.12 3.22
CA ASP A 168 -5.54 3.30 2.06
C ASP A 168 -6.04 1.85 2.19
N ASP A 169 -6.21 1.36 3.41
CA ASP A 169 -6.73 0.03 3.72
C ASP A 169 -7.63 0.08 4.98
N PRO A 170 -8.90 0.50 4.82
CA PRO A 170 -9.79 0.72 5.96
C PRO A 170 -10.41 -0.54 6.55
N ASP A 171 -10.31 -1.66 5.82
CA ASP A 171 -10.92 -2.95 6.17
C ASP A 171 -9.85 -3.94 6.68
N GLY A 172 -8.57 -3.69 6.38
CA GLY A 172 -7.42 -4.39 6.93
C GLY A 172 -6.92 -3.84 8.27
N PRO A 173 -6.04 -4.59 8.95
CA PRO A 173 -5.65 -4.24 10.30
C PRO A 173 -4.73 -3.02 10.32
N VAL A 174 -4.81 -2.33 11.46
CA VAL A 174 -4.09 -1.09 11.76
C VAL A 174 -2.60 -1.21 11.46
N PRO A 175 -2.01 -0.26 10.70
CA PRO A 175 -0.57 -0.13 10.64
C PRO A 175 0.02 0.12 12.03
N LEU A 176 1.12 -0.56 12.32
CA LEU A 176 1.88 -0.45 13.56
C LEU A 176 3.13 0.39 13.29
N LEU A 177 3.73 0.95 14.35
CA LEU A 177 5.02 1.64 14.28
C LEU A 177 6.09 0.78 13.56
N PHE A 178 6.11 -0.53 13.83
CA PHE A 178 6.96 -1.53 13.18
C PHE A 178 6.82 -1.50 11.66
N ASP A 179 5.60 -1.42 11.14
CA ASP A 179 5.37 -1.47 9.69
C ASP A 179 5.87 -0.21 9.00
N HIS A 180 5.74 0.96 9.66
CA HIS A 180 6.30 2.20 9.14
C HIS A 180 7.83 2.21 9.17
N ILE A 181 8.45 1.66 10.22
CA ILE A 181 9.91 1.46 10.30
C ILE A 181 10.37 0.51 9.19
N LEU A 182 9.64 -0.58 8.97
CA LEU A 182 9.93 -1.53 7.90
C LEU A 182 9.82 -0.87 6.52
N ALA A 183 8.82 -0.02 6.31
CA ALA A 183 8.64 0.72 5.08
C ALA A 183 9.84 1.64 4.79
N ILE A 184 10.27 2.44 5.76
CA ILE A 184 11.38 3.39 5.61
C ILE A 184 12.71 2.65 5.45
N SER A 185 12.95 1.60 6.24
CA SER A 185 14.16 0.78 6.11
C SER A 185 14.25 0.05 4.76
N SER A 186 13.12 -0.34 4.15
CA SER A 186 13.14 -0.93 2.79
C SER A 186 13.71 0.03 1.74
N CYS A 187 13.55 1.35 1.94
CA CYS A 187 14.16 2.40 1.13
C CYS A 187 15.65 2.58 1.41
N ALA A 188 16.11 2.26 2.62
CA ALA A 188 17.52 2.35 3.02
C ALA A 188 18.37 1.18 2.49
N ARG A 189 17.78 -0.01 2.29
CA ARG A 189 18.49 -1.23 1.83
C ARG A 189 19.46 -0.94 0.66
N PRO A 190 19.07 -0.29 -0.45
CA PRO A 190 19.96 -0.13 -1.61
C PRO A 190 21.29 0.57 -1.33
N ALA A 191 21.36 1.38 -0.27
CA ALA A 191 22.59 2.05 0.13
C ALA A 191 23.71 1.06 0.50
N PHE A 192 23.38 -0.17 0.88
CA PHE A 192 24.31 -1.26 1.20
C PHE A 192 24.85 -2.01 -0.04
N ARG A 193 24.34 -1.72 -1.24
CA ARG A 193 24.74 -2.35 -2.51
C ARG A 193 24.67 -3.89 -2.42
N GLU A 194 25.65 -4.59 -3.00
CA GLU A 194 25.81 -6.05 -2.96
C GLU A 194 26.82 -6.51 -1.89
N GLU A 195 27.32 -5.58 -1.06
CA GLU A 195 28.45 -5.81 -0.14
C GLU A 195 28.00 -6.35 1.24
N GLY A 196 26.68 -6.54 1.45
CA GLY A 196 26.10 -6.93 2.74
C GLY A 196 26.21 -5.83 3.80
N GLY A 197 25.59 -6.04 4.96
CA GLY A 197 25.69 -5.08 6.06
C GLY A 197 24.57 -5.14 7.08
N LEU A 198 24.76 -4.38 8.16
CA LEU A 198 23.84 -4.28 9.29
C LEU A 198 23.28 -2.85 9.37
N PHE A 199 21.95 -2.74 9.35
CA PHE A 199 21.23 -1.51 9.62
C PHE A 199 20.50 -1.63 10.96
N ILE A 200 20.88 -0.79 11.92
CA ILE A 200 20.32 -0.77 13.26
C ILE A 200 19.39 0.42 13.39
N MET A 201 18.19 0.20 13.93
CA MET A 201 17.25 1.26 14.28
C MET A 201 16.68 1.03 15.68
N THR A 202 16.12 2.08 16.29
CA THR A 202 15.40 2.00 17.56
C THR A 202 13.92 1.70 17.33
N GLY A 203 13.32 0.86 18.19
CA GLY A 203 11.91 0.48 18.07
C GLY A 203 10.91 1.52 18.59
N ASP A 204 11.34 2.67 19.10
CA ASP A 204 10.46 3.71 19.67
C ASP A 204 10.55 5.07 18.94
N VAL A 205 11.17 5.09 17.77
CA VAL A 205 11.30 6.28 16.92
C VAL A 205 10.92 5.94 15.49
N LEU A 206 10.08 6.77 14.87
CA LEU A 206 9.84 6.73 13.42
C LEU A 206 10.66 7.83 12.72
N PRO A 207 11.72 7.48 11.97
CA PRO A 207 12.51 8.45 11.21
C PRO A 207 11.85 8.76 9.88
N CYS A 208 11.21 9.93 9.74
CA CYS A 208 10.51 10.33 8.53
C CYS A 208 11.45 11.12 7.60
N PHE A 209 12.16 10.41 6.72
CA PHE A 209 13.01 10.95 5.64
C PHE A 209 12.97 10.06 4.39
N ASP A 210 13.36 10.61 3.24
CA ASP A 210 13.50 9.84 2.01
C ASP A 210 14.80 9.01 2.00
N ALA A 211 14.75 7.83 2.61
CA ALA A 211 15.89 6.93 2.70
C ALA A 211 16.36 6.36 1.34
N SER A 212 15.60 6.57 0.25
CA SER A 212 16.03 6.12 -1.08
C SER A 212 17.24 6.88 -1.64
N ASN A 213 17.53 8.06 -1.08
CA ASN A 213 18.69 8.88 -1.43
C ASN A 213 19.88 8.68 -0.47
N MET A 214 19.80 7.73 0.46
CA MET A 214 20.86 7.48 1.44
C MET A 214 22.12 6.95 0.76
N VAL A 215 23.29 7.48 1.11
CA VAL A 215 24.58 7.08 0.51
C VAL A 215 25.57 6.70 1.59
N LEU A 216 25.91 5.41 1.65
CA LEU A 216 26.85 4.91 2.63
C LEU A 216 28.30 4.84 2.07
N PRO A 217 29.31 5.28 2.85
CA PRO A 217 30.73 5.15 2.49
C PRO A 217 31.20 3.69 2.63
N LYS A 218 31.92 3.18 1.61
CA LYS A 218 32.33 1.75 1.52
C LYS A 218 33.05 1.23 2.77
N ASP A 219 33.96 2.03 3.32
CA ASP A 219 34.92 1.55 4.33
C ASP A 219 34.58 1.98 5.76
N ALA A 220 33.39 2.53 6.03
CA ALA A 220 33.06 3.05 7.35
C ALA A 220 31.71 2.59 7.91
N SER A 221 31.63 2.57 9.24
CA SER A 221 30.36 2.56 9.96
C SER A 221 29.90 3.98 10.23
N CYS A 222 28.61 4.21 10.02
CA CYS A 222 28.01 5.53 10.10
C CYS A 222 26.92 5.58 11.17
N ILE A 223 26.95 6.63 11.98
CA ILE A 223 25.80 7.07 12.76
C ILE A 223 25.09 8.15 11.94
N ILE A 224 23.80 7.95 11.68
CA ILE A 224 22.97 8.94 10.99
C ILE A 224 22.49 9.94 12.05
N THR A 225 22.64 11.22 11.78
CA THR A 225 22.34 12.28 12.77
C THR A 225 21.56 13.42 12.14
N VAL A 226 20.91 14.23 12.99
CA VAL A 226 20.18 15.43 12.56
C VAL A 226 20.54 16.63 13.43
N PRO A 227 20.76 17.81 12.83
CA PRO A 227 20.87 19.06 13.57
C PRO A 227 19.55 19.43 14.27
N ILE A 228 19.57 19.49 15.59
CA ILE A 228 18.42 19.82 16.46
C ILE A 228 18.70 21.03 17.35
N THR A 229 17.64 21.63 17.85
CA THR A 229 17.71 22.74 18.81
C THR A 229 18.19 22.26 20.20
N LEU A 230 18.71 23.20 21.00
CA LEU A 230 19.34 22.89 22.29
C LEU A 230 18.33 22.37 23.34
N ASP A 231 17.07 22.78 23.25
CA ASP A 231 15.99 22.30 24.12
C ASP A 231 15.70 20.81 23.89
N VAL A 232 15.68 20.37 22.63
CA VAL A 232 15.57 18.95 22.28
C VAL A 232 16.83 18.21 22.74
N ALA A 233 18.01 18.77 22.52
CA ALA A 233 19.29 18.16 22.87
C ALA A 233 19.37 17.75 24.36
N SER A 234 18.80 18.57 25.25
CA SER A 234 18.80 18.30 26.70
C SER A 234 18.07 17.02 27.13
N ASN A 235 17.17 16.52 26.28
CA ASN A 235 16.36 15.33 26.57
C ASN A 235 16.86 14.06 25.87
N HIS A 236 17.84 14.19 24.98
CA HIS A 236 18.28 13.12 24.06
C HIS A 236 19.81 12.92 24.06
N GLY A 237 20.28 11.91 23.34
CA GLY A 237 21.71 11.70 23.10
C GLY A 237 22.23 12.71 22.06
N VAL A 238 23.43 13.24 22.28
CA VAL A 238 24.06 14.23 21.39
C VAL A 238 25.43 13.73 20.95
N ILE A 239 25.63 13.64 19.64
CA ILE A 239 26.90 13.27 19.02
C ILE A 239 27.81 14.48 18.93
N VAL A 240 29.03 14.35 19.44
CA VAL A 240 30.11 15.33 19.25
C VAL A 240 30.95 14.87 18.08
N ALA A 241 30.95 15.65 17.00
CA ALA A 241 31.70 15.37 15.79
C ALA A 241 32.99 16.17 15.75
N SER A 242 34.02 15.59 15.13
CA SER A 242 35.30 16.27 14.93
C SER A 242 35.17 17.47 14.00
N LYS A 243 36.05 18.46 14.20
CA LYS A 243 36.08 19.70 13.40
C LYS A 243 36.67 19.50 12.00
N SER A 244 37.41 18.42 11.78
CA SER A 244 37.97 18.05 10.47
C SER A 244 37.22 16.85 9.91
N GLY A 245 36.75 16.94 8.67
CA GLY A 245 36.00 15.88 7.99
C GLY A 245 36.31 15.79 6.50
N VAL A 246 35.84 14.72 5.88
CA VAL A 246 35.92 14.51 4.42
C VAL A 246 34.65 15.07 3.79
N LEU A 247 34.82 15.95 2.81
CA LEU A 247 33.73 16.55 2.04
C LEU A 247 33.73 15.92 0.64
N GLU A 248 32.75 15.08 0.36
CA GLU A 248 32.46 14.61 -1.00
C GLU A 248 31.30 15.40 -1.61
N LYS A 249 31.09 15.26 -2.93
CA LYS A 249 29.99 15.95 -3.63
C LYS A 249 28.60 15.57 -3.12
N SER A 250 28.44 14.37 -2.54
CA SER A 250 27.16 13.78 -2.14
C SER A 250 26.95 13.70 -0.62
N TYR A 251 28.01 13.69 0.20
CA TYR A 251 27.89 13.63 1.65
C TYR A 251 29.09 14.28 2.35
N SER A 252 28.95 14.51 3.66
CA SER A 252 30.03 15.00 4.52
C SER A 252 30.24 14.02 5.68
N LEU A 253 31.49 13.62 5.91
CA LEU A 253 31.86 12.61 6.89
C LEU A 253 32.80 13.19 7.94
N TYR A 254 32.38 13.08 9.20
CA TYR A 254 33.15 13.54 10.36
C TYR A 254 33.31 12.39 11.35
N LEU A 255 34.46 12.34 12.05
CA LEU A 255 34.66 11.35 13.10
C LEU A 255 33.83 11.67 14.34
N VAL A 256 33.29 10.65 14.99
CA VAL A 256 32.62 10.78 16.28
C VAL A 256 33.68 10.87 17.38
N GLU A 257 33.75 12.00 18.07
CA GLU A 257 34.69 12.21 19.19
C GLU A 257 34.08 11.81 20.52
N ASN A 258 32.78 12.04 20.71
CA ASN A 258 32.07 11.74 21.95
C ASN A 258 30.56 11.56 21.73
N LEU A 259 29.88 10.93 22.69
CA LEU A 259 28.42 10.85 22.79
C LEU A 259 28.00 11.32 24.18
N LEU A 260 27.22 12.40 24.23
CA LEU A 260 26.68 12.95 25.47
C LEU A 260 25.27 12.44 25.69
N GLN A 261 24.96 11.95 26.89
CA GLN A 261 23.62 11.45 27.20
C GLN A 261 22.84 12.48 28.01
N LYS A 262 21.80 13.07 27.41
CA LYS A 262 20.94 14.09 28.03
C LYS A 262 21.73 15.26 28.65
N PRO A 263 22.62 15.89 27.87
CA PRO A 263 23.53 16.90 28.38
C PRO A 263 22.78 18.17 28.84
N SER A 264 23.32 18.83 29.86
CA SER A 264 22.93 20.22 30.13
C SER A 264 23.49 21.17 29.06
N LEU A 265 22.97 22.39 28.99
CA LEU A 265 23.53 23.43 28.10
C LEU A 265 25.03 23.67 28.36
N GLN A 266 25.47 23.53 29.61
CA GLN A 266 26.86 23.70 29.98
C GLN A 266 27.73 22.52 29.50
N ASP A 267 27.21 21.30 29.52
CA ASP A 267 27.91 20.12 28.99
C ASP A 267 28.09 20.21 27.47
N LEU A 268 27.07 20.73 26.76
CA LEU A 268 27.12 20.95 25.32
C LEU A 268 28.22 21.92 24.91
N ASP A 269 28.34 23.04 25.63
CA ASP A 269 29.35 24.07 25.36
C ASP A 269 30.77 23.55 25.69
N ASN A 270 30.94 22.96 26.88
CA ASN A 270 32.23 22.41 27.35
C ASN A 270 32.78 21.35 26.40
N CYS A 271 31.92 20.49 25.87
CA CYS A 271 32.29 19.44 24.93
C CYS A 271 32.32 19.90 23.46
N LYS A 272 32.10 21.20 23.18
CA LYS A 272 32.06 21.77 21.82
C LYS A 272 31.06 21.04 20.90
N ALA A 273 29.92 20.63 21.45
CA ALA A 273 28.88 19.90 20.74
C ALA A 273 27.97 20.79 19.88
N ILE A 274 28.06 22.11 20.06
CA ILE A 274 27.26 23.12 19.36
C ILE A 274 27.93 23.44 18.01
N LEU A 275 27.17 23.32 16.93
CA LEU A 275 27.57 23.63 15.57
C LEU A 275 27.58 25.15 15.32
N ASP A 276 28.19 25.57 14.20
CA ASP A 276 28.29 26.98 13.81
C ASP A 276 26.93 27.67 13.62
N ASP A 277 25.87 26.90 13.38
CA ASP A 277 24.49 27.39 13.23
C ASP A 277 23.70 27.40 14.55
N GLY A 278 24.34 27.11 15.68
CA GLY A 278 23.75 27.09 17.02
C GLY A 278 22.96 25.82 17.37
N ARG A 279 22.98 24.79 16.52
CA ARG A 279 22.31 23.50 16.75
C ARG A 279 23.29 22.44 17.27
N THR A 280 22.76 21.29 17.66
CA THR A 280 23.55 20.11 18.08
C THR A 280 23.13 18.89 17.27
N LEU A 281 23.94 17.83 17.29
CA LEU A 281 23.70 16.63 16.49
C LEU A 281 23.00 15.58 17.33
N LEU A 282 21.73 15.30 17.03
CA LEU A 282 20.98 14.24 17.68
C LEU A 282 21.56 12.87 17.36
N ASP A 283 21.75 12.04 18.38
CA ASP A 283 21.85 10.59 18.22
C ASP A 283 20.46 10.04 17.92
N THR A 284 20.29 9.58 16.69
CA THR A 284 18.99 9.12 16.16
C THR A 284 18.75 7.64 16.43
N GLY A 285 19.77 6.92 16.92
CA GLY A 285 19.74 5.47 17.05
C GLY A 285 19.79 4.72 15.71
N LEU A 286 20.02 5.42 14.60
CA LEU A 286 20.23 4.83 13.28
C LEU A 286 21.73 4.62 13.03
N ILE A 287 22.13 3.36 12.90
CA ILE A 287 23.52 2.97 12.67
C ILE A 287 23.58 2.07 11.44
N ALA A 288 24.44 2.42 10.50
CA ALA A 288 24.74 1.58 9.33
C ALA A 288 26.18 1.05 9.45
N ALA A 289 26.35 -0.25 9.31
CA ALA A 289 27.65 -0.90 9.28
C ALA A 289 27.80 -1.75 8.01
N MET A 290 28.77 -1.39 7.17
CA MET A 290 29.20 -2.20 6.01
C MET A 290 30.52 -2.90 6.33
N SER A 291 31.67 -2.21 6.28
CA SER A 291 32.98 -2.81 6.57
C SER A 291 33.14 -3.34 8.00
N LEU A 292 32.53 -2.69 9.00
CA LEU A 292 32.55 -3.15 10.39
C LEU A 292 31.62 -4.36 10.63
N TYR A 293 30.78 -4.71 9.66
CA TYR A 293 29.83 -5.80 9.87
C TYR A 293 30.54 -7.17 9.90
N GLU A 294 31.47 -7.43 8.97
CA GLU A 294 32.34 -8.62 9.02
C GLU A 294 33.08 -8.72 10.35
N ASP A 295 33.53 -7.57 10.85
CA ASP A 295 34.24 -7.38 12.09
C ASP A 295 33.37 -7.60 13.35
N LEU A 296 32.12 -7.14 13.37
CA LEU A 296 31.13 -7.41 14.42
C LEU A 296 30.71 -8.88 14.41
N VAL A 297 30.57 -9.43 13.21
CA VAL A 297 30.39 -10.86 12.96
C VAL A 297 31.66 -11.63 13.30
N ALA A 298 32.83 -11.03 13.46
CA ALA A 298 34.02 -11.70 14.00
C ALA A 298 34.16 -11.48 15.52
N ALA A 299 33.59 -10.42 16.07
CA ALA A 299 33.71 -10.00 17.48
C ALA A 299 33.07 -10.98 18.48
N TRP A 300 32.07 -11.76 18.08
CA TRP A 300 31.55 -12.88 18.89
C TRP A 300 32.54 -14.05 19.04
N VAL A 301 33.70 -14.01 18.34
CA VAL A 301 34.82 -14.95 18.52
C VAL A 301 35.79 -14.36 19.57
N PRO A 302 35.89 -14.96 20.79
CA PRO A 302 36.59 -14.38 21.95
C PRO A 302 38.06 -13.96 21.73
N ALA A 303 38.74 -14.49 20.70
CA ALA A 303 40.16 -14.27 20.45
C ALA A 303 40.51 -12.86 19.91
N ARG A 304 39.53 -12.01 19.56
CA ARG A 304 39.76 -10.79 18.75
C ARG A 304 39.15 -9.50 19.32
N HIS A 305 39.05 -9.32 20.64
CA HIS A 305 38.32 -8.16 21.20
C HIS A 305 39.10 -6.82 21.26
N LYS A 306 40.45 -6.82 21.22
CA LYS A 306 41.26 -5.61 21.51
C LYS A 306 41.33 -4.55 20.40
N TRP A 307 41.12 -4.91 19.13
CA TRP A 307 41.32 -4.00 17.99
C TRP A 307 40.06 -3.23 17.56
N LEU A 308 38.87 -3.63 18.03
CA LEU A 308 37.63 -2.87 17.83
C LEU A 308 37.70 -1.46 18.44
N GLN A 309 38.55 -1.26 19.45
CA GLN A 309 38.76 0.03 20.12
C GLN A 309 39.45 1.08 19.23
N SER A 310 40.17 0.67 18.18
CA SER A 310 40.99 1.59 17.36
C SER A 310 40.36 2.00 16.03
N ARG A 311 39.13 1.57 15.72
CA ARG A 311 38.49 1.89 14.43
C ARG A 311 37.70 3.22 14.48
N PRO A 312 37.86 4.09 13.48
CA PRO A 312 37.12 5.34 13.38
C PRO A 312 35.63 5.10 13.07
N LEU A 313 34.72 5.69 13.85
CA LEU A 313 33.29 5.78 13.53
C LEU A 313 33.03 7.09 12.79
N GLY A 314 32.44 7.02 11.59
CA GLY A 314 32.05 8.17 10.78
C GLY A 314 30.61 8.62 11.05
N LYS A 315 30.27 9.81 10.60
CA LYS A 315 28.93 10.41 10.73
C LYS A 315 28.44 10.91 9.38
N GLU A 316 27.20 10.56 9.01
CA GLU A 316 26.49 11.11 7.83
C GLU A 316 25.47 12.18 8.28
N LEU A 317 25.40 13.28 7.54
CA LEU A 317 24.48 14.39 7.77
C LEU A 317 23.33 14.34 6.76
N ILE A 318 22.11 14.12 7.22
CA ILE A 318 20.90 14.18 6.40
C ILE A 318 20.22 15.54 6.62
N ASN A 319 19.93 16.23 5.52
CA ASN A 319 19.12 17.44 5.53
C ASN A 319 17.63 17.07 5.43
N ASP A 320 16.75 17.78 6.15
CA ASP A 320 15.29 17.62 6.14
C ASP A 320 14.74 16.27 6.67
N LEU A 321 15.25 15.79 7.81
CA LEU A 321 14.73 14.62 8.54
C LEU A 321 13.88 15.05 9.74
N SER A 322 12.68 14.45 9.87
CA SER A 322 11.79 14.62 11.02
C SER A 322 11.68 13.32 11.83
N PHE A 323 11.60 13.43 13.16
CA PHE A 323 11.46 12.26 14.04
C PHE A 323 10.16 12.32 14.81
N LEU A 324 9.44 11.21 14.80
CA LEU A 324 8.33 10.99 15.73
C LEU A 324 8.83 10.06 16.82
N HIS A 325 9.03 10.62 18.01
CA HIS A 325 9.48 9.89 19.19
C HIS A 325 8.26 9.43 20.01
N PHE A 326 8.23 8.15 20.39
CA PHE A 326 7.14 7.52 21.15
C PHE A 326 7.64 7.17 22.57
N GLY A 327 8.09 8.20 23.27
CA GLY A 327 8.73 8.11 24.58
C GLY A 327 7.77 8.05 25.76
N THR A 328 6.62 8.71 25.64
CA THR A 328 5.59 8.88 26.67
C THR A 328 4.19 8.70 26.10
N SER A 329 3.21 8.40 26.95
CA SER A 329 1.80 8.29 26.53
C SER A 329 1.26 9.58 25.89
N SER A 330 1.68 10.75 26.39
CA SER A 330 1.30 12.05 25.83
C SER A 330 1.84 12.23 24.41
N GLU A 331 3.12 11.89 24.17
CA GLU A 331 3.71 11.98 22.84
C GLU A 331 2.98 11.10 21.83
N VAL A 332 2.54 9.90 22.23
CA VAL A 332 1.73 9.04 21.37
C VAL A 332 0.44 9.76 20.95
N LEU A 333 -0.27 10.41 21.89
CA LEU A 333 -1.47 11.18 21.54
C LEU A 333 -1.13 12.40 20.68
N ASP A 334 -0.08 13.16 20.99
CA ASP A 334 0.32 14.35 20.23
C ASP A 334 0.62 14.03 18.76
N HIS A 335 1.17 12.85 18.47
CA HIS A 335 1.39 12.36 17.10
C HIS A 335 0.10 11.97 16.38
N LEU A 336 -0.96 11.66 17.11
CA LEU A 336 -2.24 11.24 16.57
C LEU A 336 -3.24 12.40 16.46
N SER A 337 -3.26 13.32 17.42
CA SER A 337 -4.19 14.46 17.50
C SER A 337 -3.60 15.82 17.14
N GLY A 338 -2.27 15.98 17.28
CA GLY A 338 -1.59 17.27 17.11
C GLY A 338 -1.28 17.64 15.66
N THR A 339 -0.11 18.24 15.45
CA THR A 339 0.33 18.76 14.12
C THR A 339 0.39 17.69 13.02
N HIS A 340 0.49 16.42 13.41
CA HIS A 340 0.52 15.26 12.51
C HIS A 340 -0.85 14.61 12.27
N SER A 341 -1.94 15.17 12.82
CA SER A 341 -3.30 14.63 12.61
C SER A 341 -3.71 14.56 11.14
N GLY A 342 -3.10 15.35 10.25
CA GLY A 342 -3.28 15.23 8.80
C GLY A 342 -2.83 13.89 8.22
N LEU A 343 -1.88 13.20 8.88
CA LEU A 343 -1.43 11.85 8.48
C LEU A 343 -2.46 10.77 8.81
N VAL A 344 -3.36 11.05 9.76
CA VAL A 344 -4.44 10.14 10.18
C VAL A 344 -5.62 10.31 9.24
N GLY A 345 -5.56 9.64 8.09
CA GLY A 345 -6.60 9.78 7.05
C GLY A 345 -8.00 9.30 7.48
N ARG A 346 -8.10 8.33 8.40
CA ARG A 346 -9.36 7.92 9.04
C ARG A 346 -9.16 7.72 10.54
N ARG A 347 -9.98 8.42 11.35
CA ARG A 347 -9.97 8.32 12.82
C ARG A 347 -10.77 7.12 13.34
N HIS A 348 -11.54 6.46 12.49
CA HIS A 348 -12.21 5.19 12.78
C HIS A 348 -11.70 4.12 11.81
N LEU A 349 -11.06 3.08 12.35
CA LEU A 349 -10.46 2.00 11.56
C LEU A 349 -10.83 0.64 12.14
N CYS A 350 -11.29 -0.29 11.29
CA CYS A 350 -11.78 -1.62 11.70
C CYS A 350 -12.64 -1.57 12.97
N SER A 351 -13.54 -0.61 13.03
CA SER A 351 -14.31 -0.31 14.23
C SER A 351 -15.79 -0.20 13.89
N ILE A 352 -16.64 -0.52 14.87
CA ILE A 352 -18.09 -0.37 14.78
C ILE A 352 -18.49 0.69 15.80
N PRO A 353 -18.31 1.99 15.49
CA PRO A 353 -18.71 3.04 16.39
C PRO A 353 -20.21 3.29 16.22
N ALA A 354 -20.99 3.17 17.30
CA ALA A 354 -22.41 3.54 17.30
C ALA A 354 -22.59 5.08 17.36
N THR A 355 -22.03 5.79 16.38
CA THR A 355 -21.91 7.27 16.33
C THR A 355 -23.25 8.01 16.35
N THR A 356 -24.34 7.36 15.94
CA THR A 356 -25.69 7.95 15.95
C THR A 356 -26.36 7.91 17.32
N VAL A 357 -25.88 7.06 18.23
CA VAL A 357 -26.49 6.76 19.54
C VAL A 357 -25.48 6.82 20.69
N SER A 358 -24.31 7.38 20.43
CA SER A 358 -23.17 7.55 21.36
C SER A 358 -22.55 8.93 21.14
N ASP A 359 -22.08 9.55 22.21
CA ASP A 359 -21.48 10.90 22.14
C ASP A 359 -19.97 10.79 21.94
N ILE A 360 -19.54 10.67 20.67
CA ILE A 360 -18.13 10.46 20.30
C ILE A 360 -17.61 11.75 19.67
N ALA A 361 -16.62 12.38 20.29
CA ALA A 361 -15.95 13.55 19.74
C ALA A 361 -15.35 13.24 18.37
N ALA A 362 -15.49 14.16 17.41
CA ALA A 362 -14.97 13.99 16.05
C ALA A 362 -13.44 13.82 16.00
N SER A 363 -12.74 14.32 17.02
CA SER A 363 -11.30 14.18 17.12
C SER A 363 -10.82 12.87 17.75
N ALA A 364 -11.72 12.09 18.36
CA ALA A 364 -11.40 10.82 18.98
C ALA A 364 -10.98 9.77 17.93
N ILE A 365 -10.03 8.92 18.33
CA ILE A 365 -9.40 7.92 17.47
C ILE A 365 -9.80 6.55 17.99
N ILE A 366 -10.59 5.84 17.20
CA ILE A 366 -11.19 4.55 17.55
C ILE A 366 -10.70 3.52 16.56
N VAL A 367 -9.94 2.56 17.07
CA VAL A 367 -9.12 1.68 16.26
C VAL A 367 -9.33 0.25 16.75
N SER A 368 -9.67 -0.67 15.84
CA SER A 368 -9.97 -2.07 16.19
C SER A 368 -10.92 -2.20 17.38
N SER A 369 -11.98 -1.40 17.42
CA SER A 369 -12.84 -1.30 18.60
C SER A 369 -14.34 -1.29 18.27
N LYS A 370 -15.13 -1.89 19.16
CA LYS A 370 -16.61 -1.88 19.09
C LYS A 370 -17.14 -0.92 20.16
N ILE A 371 -17.92 0.07 19.76
CA ILE A 371 -18.57 1.01 20.67
C ILE A 371 -20.07 0.91 20.49
N THR A 372 -20.81 0.59 21.55
CA THR A 372 -22.27 0.52 21.50
C THR A 372 -22.95 1.75 22.09
N ALA A 373 -24.27 1.82 21.97
CA ALA A 373 -25.09 2.91 22.51
C ALA A 373 -24.84 3.16 24.01
N GLY A 374 -24.86 4.43 24.39
CA GLY A 374 -24.70 4.89 25.78
C GLY A 374 -23.26 5.21 26.22
N VAL A 375 -22.29 5.06 25.32
CA VAL A 375 -20.89 5.43 25.56
C VAL A 375 -20.63 6.89 25.16
N SER A 376 -19.81 7.62 25.91
CA SER A 376 -19.29 8.93 25.53
C SER A 376 -17.76 8.95 25.50
N ILE A 377 -17.16 9.59 24.50
CA ILE A 377 -15.71 9.68 24.31
C ILE A 377 -15.32 11.13 24.01
N GLY A 378 -14.47 11.70 24.88
CA GLY A 378 -13.95 13.06 24.77
C GLY A 378 -12.92 13.25 23.66
N GLU A 379 -12.55 14.50 23.44
CA GLU A 379 -11.65 14.94 22.36
C GLU A 379 -10.25 14.30 22.48
N ASP A 380 -9.62 14.07 21.33
CA ASP A 380 -8.22 13.65 21.21
C ASP A 380 -7.85 12.40 22.03
N SER A 381 -8.82 11.52 22.25
CA SER A 381 -8.65 10.26 22.97
C SER A 381 -8.41 9.10 22.03
N LEU A 382 -7.61 8.12 22.47
CA LEU A 382 -7.34 6.88 21.74
C LEU A 382 -8.08 5.71 22.41
N VAL A 383 -8.92 5.02 21.64
CA VAL A 383 -9.53 3.74 22.02
C VAL A 383 -9.04 2.66 21.06
N TYR A 384 -8.34 1.67 21.59
CA TYR A 384 -7.70 0.61 20.82
C TYR A 384 -8.06 -0.78 21.34
N ASP A 385 -8.31 -1.72 20.43
CA ASP A 385 -8.54 -3.15 20.73
C ASP A 385 -9.59 -3.39 21.83
N SER A 386 -10.65 -2.57 21.86
CA SER A 386 -11.62 -2.51 22.96
C SER A 386 -13.06 -2.77 22.50
N SER A 387 -13.86 -3.44 23.32
CA SER A 387 -15.31 -3.57 23.14
C SER A 387 -16.03 -2.91 24.32
N ILE A 388 -16.58 -1.72 24.11
CA ILE A 388 -17.13 -0.89 25.18
C ILE A 388 -18.65 -0.77 25.01
N SER A 389 -19.36 -1.13 26.07
CA SER A 389 -20.82 -1.06 26.13
C SER A 389 -21.33 -0.48 27.46
N GLY A 390 -22.60 -0.04 27.47
CA GLY A 390 -23.25 0.50 28.66
C GLY A 390 -22.95 1.98 28.93
N ARG A 391 -23.16 2.42 30.18
CA ARG A 391 -22.97 3.82 30.62
C ARG A 391 -21.50 4.11 30.94
N VAL A 392 -20.67 4.15 29.90
CA VAL A 392 -19.23 4.41 30.01
C VAL A 392 -18.92 5.80 29.49
N GLN A 393 -18.22 6.61 30.29
CA GLN A 393 -17.75 7.94 29.90
C GLN A 393 -16.23 7.97 29.91
N ILE A 394 -15.64 8.29 28.76
CA ILE A 394 -14.20 8.48 28.59
C ILE A 394 -13.93 9.97 28.40
N GLY A 395 -13.18 10.58 29.31
CA GLY A 395 -12.76 11.97 29.24
C GLY A 395 -11.75 12.23 28.12
N SER A 396 -11.51 13.51 27.84
CA SER A 396 -10.62 13.96 26.75
C SER A 396 -9.15 13.65 27.03
N LEU A 397 -8.33 13.53 25.98
CA LEU A 397 -6.91 13.18 26.05
C LEU A 397 -6.64 11.89 26.83
N SER A 398 -7.52 10.89 26.68
CA SER A 398 -7.42 9.61 27.38
C SER A 398 -6.98 8.48 26.46
N ILE A 399 -6.40 7.43 27.03
CA ILE A 399 -5.98 6.23 26.30
C ILE A 399 -6.67 5.01 26.91
N VAL A 400 -7.41 4.26 26.09
CA VAL A 400 -8.13 3.04 26.48
C VAL A 400 -7.68 1.89 25.60
N VAL A 401 -7.16 0.82 26.19
CA VAL A 401 -6.59 -0.32 25.46
C VAL A 401 -7.07 -1.67 26.00
N GLY A 402 -7.61 -2.53 25.14
CA GLY A 402 -7.95 -3.90 25.53
C GLY A 402 -9.18 -4.03 26.44
N ILE A 403 -9.97 -2.97 26.63
CA ILE A 403 -11.08 -2.98 27.59
C ILE A 403 -12.32 -3.61 26.98
N ASN A 404 -12.82 -4.67 27.61
CA ASN A 404 -13.94 -5.47 27.12
C ASN A 404 -15.08 -5.52 28.14
N ILE A 405 -16.05 -4.63 27.99
CA ILE A 405 -17.24 -4.55 28.86
C ILE A 405 -18.38 -5.32 28.18
N PRO A 406 -18.78 -6.50 28.69
CA PRO A 406 -19.75 -7.37 28.02
C PRO A 406 -21.15 -6.75 27.97
N GLU A 407 -21.82 -6.91 26.82
CA GLU A 407 -23.24 -6.57 26.65
C GLU A 407 -24.11 -7.55 27.44
N GLY A 408 -24.98 -7.05 28.33
CA GLY A 408 -26.04 -7.86 28.93
C GLY A 408 -25.79 -8.46 30.33
N SER A 409 -24.87 -7.91 31.14
CA SER A 409 -24.93 -8.22 32.58
C SER A 409 -26.28 -7.71 33.13
N ALA A 410 -27.15 -8.62 33.57
CA ALA A 410 -28.55 -8.40 33.96
C ALA A 410 -28.83 -7.34 35.04
N ASN A 411 -27.80 -6.62 35.51
CA ASN A 411 -27.92 -5.35 36.21
C ASN A 411 -27.33 -4.22 35.34
N ASN A 412 -28.19 -3.40 34.75
CA ASN A 412 -27.92 -2.13 34.07
C ASN A 412 -27.23 -1.05 34.97
N SER A 413 -26.38 -1.44 35.93
CA SER A 413 -25.93 -0.58 37.04
C SER A 413 -24.46 -0.15 37.00
N CYS A 414 -23.61 -0.69 36.14
CA CYS A 414 -22.21 -0.25 36.10
C CYS A 414 -22.05 1.02 35.26
N CYS A 415 -22.18 2.18 35.91
CA CYS A 415 -21.70 3.46 35.38
C CYS A 415 -20.18 3.55 35.62
N PHE A 416 -19.38 3.69 34.57
CA PHE A 416 -17.94 3.87 34.68
C PHE A 416 -17.51 5.18 34.04
N VAL A 417 -16.68 5.94 34.74
CA VAL A 417 -16.15 7.22 34.27
C VAL A 417 -14.62 7.17 34.33
N LEU A 418 -13.97 7.35 33.18
CA LEU A 418 -12.56 7.63 33.06
C LEU A 418 -12.38 9.14 32.90
N PRO A 419 -11.71 9.85 33.81
CA PRO A 419 -11.54 11.30 33.71
C PRO A 419 -10.60 11.70 32.58
N ASP A 420 -10.59 12.98 32.23
CA ASP A 420 -9.65 13.55 31.27
C ASP A 420 -8.20 13.21 31.64
N ARG A 421 -7.35 13.01 30.63
CA ARG A 421 -5.91 12.76 30.79
C ARG A 421 -5.60 11.50 31.61
N HIS A 422 -6.34 10.42 31.41
CA HIS A 422 -6.08 9.12 32.04
C HIS A 422 -5.84 8.01 31.03
N CYS A 423 -5.08 7.01 31.45
CA CYS A 423 -4.88 5.76 30.73
C CYS A 423 -5.61 4.63 31.46
N LEU A 424 -6.24 3.73 30.71
CA LEU A 424 -6.93 2.55 31.20
C LEU A 424 -6.64 1.36 30.28
N TRP A 425 -6.16 0.25 30.81
CA TRP A 425 -5.92 -0.95 30.02
C TRP A 425 -6.09 -2.22 30.84
N GLU A 426 -6.26 -3.34 30.13
CA GLU A 426 -6.42 -4.65 30.74
C GLU A 426 -5.25 -5.57 30.36
N VAL A 427 -4.79 -6.39 31.32
CA VAL A 427 -3.69 -7.33 31.11
C VAL A 427 -4.03 -8.71 31.67
N PRO A 428 -3.90 -9.80 30.89
CA PRO A 428 -4.02 -11.16 31.39
C PRO A 428 -2.75 -11.58 32.15
N LEU A 429 -2.91 -12.37 33.22
CA LEU A 429 -1.80 -12.83 34.05
C LEU A 429 -1.64 -14.35 34.00
N ILE A 430 -0.39 -14.82 33.97
CA ILE A 430 -0.04 -16.26 33.96
C ILE A 430 -0.64 -16.95 35.19
N GLY A 431 -1.31 -18.08 34.95
CA GLY A 431 -1.87 -18.92 36.02
C GLY A 431 -3.10 -18.33 36.72
N ARG A 432 -3.67 -17.24 36.21
CA ARG A 432 -4.90 -16.63 36.74
C ARG A 432 -5.98 -16.62 35.66
N THR A 433 -7.20 -16.98 36.04
CA THR A 433 -8.36 -16.92 35.14
C THR A 433 -8.90 -15.50 34.95
N SER A 434 -8.53 -14.58 35.84
CA SER A 434 -8.97 -13.19 35.83
C SER A 434 -7.87 -12.27 35.32
N ARG A 435 -8.25 -11.32 34.45
CA ARG A 435 -7.39 -10.24 33.97
C ARG A 435 -7.30 -9.13 35.02
N VAL A 436 -6.30 -8.24 34.92
CA VAL A 436 -6.13 -7.09 35.81
C VAL A 436 -6.37 -5.81 35.03
N ILE A 437 -7.18 -4.91 35.61
CA ILE A 437 -7.42 -3.57 35.06
C ILE A 437 -6.43 -2.59 35.68
N VAL A 438 -5.68 -1.92 34.82
CA VAL A 438 -4.62 -0.99 35.17
C VAL A 438 -5.00 0.41 34.70
N TYR A 439 -4.68 1.40 35.51
CA TYR A 439 -4.98 2.80 35.23
C TYR A 439 -3.95 3.72 35.89
N CYS A 440 -3.72 4.86 35.26
CA CYS A 440 -2.88 5.94 35.75
C CYS A 440 -3.20 7.24 35.00
N GLY A 441 -2.61 8.36 35.41
CA GLY A 441 -2.66 9.61 34.66
C GLY A 441 -1.79 9.54 33.40
N LEU A 442 -2.17 10.28 32.36
CA LEU A 442 -1.46 10.37 31.08
C LEU A 442 -0.01 10.83 31.24
N HIS A 443 0.23 11.72 32.20
CA HIS A 443 1.54 12.32 32.47
C HIS A 443 2.26 11.70 33.67
N ASP A 444 1.72 10.65 34.28
CA ASP A 444 2.41 9.97 35.37
C ASP A 444 3.66 9.27 34.83
N ASN A 445 4.83 9.57 35.40
CA ASN A 445 6.06 8.85 35.11
C ASN A 445 6.27 7.77 36.17
N PRO A 446 6.15 6.46 35.82
CA PRO A 446 6.19 5.42 36.83
C PRO A 446 7.49 5.28 37.62
N LYS A 447 8.58 5.90 37.15
CA LYS A 447 9.90 5.88 37.79
C LYS A 447 10.12 7.01 38.80
N ASN A 448 9.30 8.06 38.77
CA ASN A 448 9.48 9.19 39.66
C ASN A 448 9.10 8.77 41.08
N SER A 449 10.04 8.89 42.01
CA SER A 449 9.80 8.54 43.41
C SER A 449 8.89 9.55 44.10
N VAL A 450 8.26 9.16 45.20
CA VAL A 450 7.45 10.04 46.05
C VAL A 450 8.24 11.29 46.47
N GLU A 451 9.54 11.12 46.74
CA GLU A 451 10.46 12.22 47.10
C GLU A 451 10.74 13.17 45.94
N LYS A 452 10.76 12.65 44.70
CA LYS A 452 10.97 13.41 43.46
C LYS A 452 9.64 13.81 42.80
N TYR A 453 8.65 14.19 43.61
CA TYR A 453 7.34 14.67 43.16
C TYR A 453 6.58 13.69 42.24
N GLY A 454 6.73 12.38 42.46
CA GLY A 454 5.97 11.35 41.74
C GLY A 454 4.46 11.52 41.89
N THR A 455 3.72 11.15 40.84
CA THR A 455 2.27 11.29 40.75
C THR A 455 1.57 9.96 40.48
N PHE A 456 0.29 9.90 40.84
CA PHE A 456 -0.64 8.84 40.47
C PHE A 456 -2.00 9.48 40.15
N CYS A 457 -2.58 9.10 39.01
CA CYS A 457 -3.79 9.71 38.43
C CYS A 457 -3.67 11.24 38.34
N GLY A 458 -2.48 11.74 37.95
CA GLY A 458 -2.18 13.16 37.81
C GLY A 458 -2.09 13.94 39.12
N LYS A 459 -2.16 13.27 40.28
CA LYS A 459 -2.06 13.89 41.61
C LYS A 459 -0.77 13.46 42.32
N PRO A 460 -0.11 14.34 43.11
CA PRO A 460 1.05 13.94 43.92
C PRO A 460 0.70 12.83 44.91
N TRP A 461 1.59 11.86 45.10
CA TRP A 461 1.36 10.71 46.00
C TRP A 461 0.89 11.11 47.40
N LYS A 462 1.49 12.14 48.01
CA LYS A 462 1.10 12.64 49.33
C LYS A 462 -0.38 13.02 49.41
N LYS A 463 -0.91 13.62 48.33
CA LYS A 463 -2.33 14.00 48.23
C LYS A 463 -3.21 12.75 48.04
N VAL A 464 -2.81 11.83 47.16
CA VAL A 464 -3.53 10.57 46.92
C VAL A 464 -3.69 9.76 48.21
N LEU A 465 -2.61 9.57 48.96
CA LEU A 465 -2.63 8.83 50.23
C LEU A 465 -3.56 9.49 51.26
N SER A 466 -3.52 10.81 51.37
CA SER A 466 -4.40 11.59 52.26
C SER A 466 -5.86 11.52 51.85
N ASP A 467 -6.17 11.71 50.56
CA ASP A 467 -7.54 11.75 50.04
C ASP A 467 -8.23 10.37 50.15
N LEU A 468 -7.46 9.29 50.00
CA LEU A 468 -7.97 7.91 50.00
C LEU A 468 -7.83 7.18 51.35
N GLY A 469 -7.13 7.78 52.32
CA GLY A 469 -6.87 7.16 53.62
C GLY A 469 -5.88 5.99 53.61
N ILE A 470 -5.08 5.86 52.54
CA ILE A 470 -4.12 4.76 52.34
C ILE A 470 -2.81 5.09 53.04
N GLN A 471 -2.25 4.14 53.78
CA GLN A 471 -0.92 4.25 54.39
C GLN A 471 0.19 3.79 53.44
N GLU A 472 1.38 4.40 53.51
CA GLU A 472 2.51 4.00 52.65
C GLU A 472 2.90 2.53 52.80
N SER A 473 2.81 1.98 54.01
CA SER A 473 3.10 0.58 54.30
C SER A 473 2.14 -0.41 53.63
N GLU A 474 0.98 0.06 53.15
CA GLU A 474 0.01 -0.75 52.41
C GLU A 474 0.37 -0.89 50.93
N LEU A 475 1.25 -0.04 50.41
CA LEU A 475 1.69 -0.02 49.00
C LEU A 475 3.12 -0.53 48.83
N TRP A 476 4.02 -0.18 49.75
CA TRP A 476 5.45 -0.49 49.67
C TRP A 476 5.94 -1.19 50.92
N SER A 477 6.84 -2.17 50.75
CA SER A 477 7.54 -2.79 51.89
C SER A 477 8.57 -1.83 52.49
N SER A 478 8.95 -2.07 53.74
CA SER A 478 10.00 -1.30 54.44
C SER A 478 11.38 -1.35 53.77
N THR A 479 11.61 -2.33 52.89
CA THR A 479 12.87 -2.54 52.16
C THR A 479 12.92 -1.86 50.79
N THR A 480 11.86 -1.16 50.37
CA THR A 480 11.79 -0.51 49.04
C THR A 480 12.59 0.79 49.03
N GLN A 481 13.68 0.86 48.25
CA GLN A 481 14.56 2.05 48.19
C GLN A 481 13.92 3.27 47.49
N ASP A 482 13.35 3.08 46.29
CA ASP A 482 12.70 4.16 45.52
C ASP A 482 11.19 3.93 45.42
N LYS A 483 10.42 4.40 46.40
CA LYS A 483 8.94 4.30 46.40
C LYS A 483 8.36 5.07 45.20
N CYS A 484 7.82 4.37 44.22
CA CYS A 484 7.25 4.96 42.99
C CYS A 484 6.05 4.13 42.49
N LEU A 485 5.39 4.59 41.43
CA LEU A 485 4.26 3.87 40.84
C LEU A 485 4.67 2.51 40.25
N TRP A 486 5.91 2.38 39.75
CA TRP A 486 6.41 1.12 39.18
C TRP A 486 6.35 -0.06 40.18
N ASN A 487 6.65 0.19 41.46
CA ASN A 487 6.72 -0.83 42.52
C ASN A 487 5.59 -0.74 43.56
N ALA A 488 4.61 0.13 43.36
CA ALA A 488 3.46 0.24 44.27
C ALA A 488 2.47 -0.91 44.05
N LYS A 489 2.15 -1.69 45.09
CA LYS A 489 1.12 -2.75 45.04
C LYS A 489 -0.29 -2.16 45.10
N ILE A 490 -0.71 -1.56 43.99
CA ILE A 490 -1.96 -0.76 43.94
C ILE A 490 -3.10 -1.44 43.17
N TYR A 491 -2.80 -2.33 42.23
CA TYR A 491 -3.80 -2.91 41.33
C TYR A 491 -4.40 -4.21 41.89
N PRO A 492 -5.68 -4.23 42.29
CA PRO A 492 -6.29 -5.42 42.87
C PRO A 492 -6.65 -6.45 41.80
N VAL A 493 -6.58 -7.73 42.15
CA VAL A 493 -7.04 -8.83 41.30
C VAL A 493 -8.34 -9.37 41.86
N LEU A 494 -9.45 -8.90 41.28
CA LEU A 494 -10.82 -9.14 41.74
C LEU A 494 -11.75 -9.35 40.52
N PRO A 495 -13.04 -9.70 40.72
CA PRO A 495 -13.99 -9.76 39.61
C PRO A 495 -14.06 -8.43 38.83
N TYR A 496 -14.21 -8.51 37.51
CA TYR A 496 -14.09 -7.40 36.54
C TYR A 496 -14.78 -6.09 36.96
N PHE A 497 -16.08 -6.13 37.23
CA PHE A 497 -16.84 -4.93 37.63
C PHE A 497 -16.44 -4.38 39.01
N THR A 498 -15.91 -5.22 39.90
CA THR A 498 -15.39 -4.78 41.20
C THR A 498 -14.10 -3.98 41.02
N MET A 499 -13.22 -4.42 40.10
CA MET A 499 -12.01 -3.68 39.75
C MET A 499 -12.34 -2.31 39.13
N LEU A 500 -13.33 -2.21 38.24
CA LEU A 500 -13.76 -0.92 37.68
C LEU A 500 -14.28 0.04 38.76
N ARG A 501 -15.05 -0.45 39.73
CA ARG A 501 -15.52 0.37 40.87
C ARG A 501 -14.36 0.84 41.76
N LEU A 502 -13.39 -0.04 42.05
CA LEU A 502 -12.20 0.32 42.80
C LEU A 502 -11.31 1.32 42.03
N ALA A 503 -11.24 1.20 40.70
CA ALA A 503 -10.54 2.16 39.86
C ALA A 503 -11.12 3.58 39.98
N MET A 504 -12.45 3.71 39.93
CA MET A 504 -13.10 5.01 40.14
C MET A 504 -12.82 5.60 41.53
N TRP A 505 -12.78 4.76 42.57
CA TRP A 505 -12.39 5.20 43.92
C TRP A 505 -10.92 5.65 43.96
N LEU A 506 -10.00 4.88 43.40
CA LEU A 506 -8.56 5.20 43.38
C LEU A 506 -8.22 6.43 42.50
N MET A 507 -9.06 6.76 41.51
CA MET A 507 -8.99 8.03 40.76
C MET A 507 -9.60 9.22 41.54
N GLY A 508 -10.33 8.96 42.62
CA GLY A 508 -10.98 9.96 43.46
C GLY A 508 -12.33 10.45 42.93
N LEU A 509 -13.06 9.62 42.19
CA LEU A 509 -14.40 9.93 41.64
C LEU A 509 -15.54 9.48 42.54
N VAL A 510 -15.26 8.59 43.49
CA VAL A 510 -16.25 8.06 44.45
C VAL A 510 -15.82 8.50 45.84
N ASP A 511 -16.73 9.15 46.59
CA ASP A 511 -16.44 9.63 47.94
C ASP A 511 -15.95 8.49 48.86
N GLY A 512 -14.85 8.76 49.57
CA GLY A 512 -14.22 7.86 50.54
C GLY A 512 -15.07 7.52 51.78
N LYS A 513 -16.32 7.98 51.85
CA LYS A 513 -17.29 7.63 52.90
C LYS A 513 -18.08 6.35 52.61
N ASN A 514 -17.84 5.69 51.48
CA ASN A 514 -18.29 4.30 51.28
C ASN A 514 -17.42 3.38 52.15
N GLU A 515 -17.88 3.09 53.38
CA GLU A 515 -17.19 2.27 54.39
C GLU A 515 -16.77 0.85 53.93
N SER A 516 -17.12 0.43 52.71
CA SER A 516 -16.86 -0.92 52.18
C SER A 516 -15.71 -1.04 51.16
N LEU A 517 -15.26 0.04 50.49
CA LEU A 517 -14.30 -0.08 49.38
C LEU A 517 -12.83 -0.17 49.82
N HIS A 518 -12.42 0.66 50.79
CA HIS A 518 -11.05 0.63 51.32
C HIS A 518 -10.70 -0.71 51.99
N PRO A 519 -11.54 -1.30 52.86
CA PRO A 519 -11.28 -2.64 53.41
C PRO A 519 -11.21 -3.73 52.33
N LEU A 520 -12.10 -3.66 51.33
CA LEU A 520 -12.12 -4.58 50.21
C LEU A 520 -10.79 -4.53 49.43
N TRP A 521 -10.35 -3.32 49.06
CA TRP A 521 -9.07 -3.11 48.36
C TRP A 521 -7.88 -3.59 49.19
N ARG A 522 -7.85 -3.30 50.49
CA ARG A 522 -6.76 -3.71 51.40
C ARG A 522 -6.64 -5.23 51.52
N SER A 523 -7.78 -5.93 51.57
CA SER A 523 -7.84 -7.40 51.68
C SER A 523 -7.58 -8.13 50.36
N ALA A 524 -7.64 -7.43 49.23
CA ALA A 524 -7.44 -8.02 47.91
C ALA A 524 -5.97 -8.36 47.66
N ASP A 525 -5.75 -9.42 46.87
CA ASP A 525 -4.44 -9.63 46.27
C ASP A 525 -4.15 -8.49 45.29
N ARG A 526 -2.97 -7.88 45.40
CA ARG A 526 -2.59 -6.66 44.68
C ARG A 526 -1.22 -6.82 44.05
N VAL A 527 -1.12 -6.34 42.81
CA VAL A 527 0.10 -6.35 42.03
C VAL A 527 0.59 -4.94 41.75
N SER A 528 1.91 -4.80 41.63
CA SER A 528 2.57 -3.61 41.10
C SER A 528 2.75 -3.68 39.58
N LEU A 529 3.11 -2.57 38.91
CA LEU A 529 3.45 -2.60 37.48
C LEU A 529 4.66 -3.51 37.21
N GLU A 530 5.62 -3.55 38.12
CA GLU A 530 6.78 -4.43 38.03
C GLU A 530 6.41 -5.92 38.07
N GLU A 531 5.58 -6.31 39.05
CA GLU A 531 5.10 -7.69 39.17
C GLU A 531 4.20 -8.07 38.00
N LEU A 532 3.33 -7.16 37.58
CA LEU A 532 2.48 -7.34 36.40
C LEU A 532 3.32 -7.58 35.15
N HIS A 533 4.37 -6.79 34.92
CA HIS A 533 5.24 -6.92 33.75
C HIS A 533 5.91 -8.30 33.66
N ARG A 534 6.28 -8.91 34.80
CA ARG A 534 6.88 -10.25 34.85
C ARG A 534 5.87 -11.39 34.70
N ALA A 535 4.58 -11.11 34.87
CA ALA A 535 3.53 -12.11 34.96
C ALA A 535 2.50 -12.03 33.82
N ILE A 536 2.78 -11.28 32.74
CA ILE A 536 1.87 -11.13 31.60
C ILE A 536 1.71 -12.47 30.87
N ASP A 537 0.47 -12.88 30.62
CA ASP A 537 0.16 -14.01 29.72
C ASP A 537 0.07 -13.52 28.27
N PHE A 538 1.21 -13.48 27.58
CA PHE A 538 1.29 -13.02 26.20
C PHE A 538 0.50 -13.91 25.23
N GLN A 539 0.41 -15.22 25.49
CA GLN A 539 -0.33 -16.14 24.64
C GLN A 539 -1.83 -15.82 24.66
N GLN A 540 -2.40 -15.65 25.85
CA GLN A 540 -3.81 -15.28 25.99
C GLN A 540 -4.09 -13.89 25.42
N MET A 541 -3.15 -12.95 25.54
CA MET A 541 -3.27 -11.62 24.95
C MET A 541 -3.31 -11.66 23.41
N CYS A 542 -2.39 -12.39 22.77
CA CYS A 542 -2.36 -12.57 21.32
C CYS A 542 -3.61 -13.27 20.77
N GLN A 543 -4.05 -14.36 21.43
CA GLN A 543 -5.26 -15.07 21.07
C GLN A 543 -6.51 -14.19 21.22
N GLY A 544 -6.57 -13.42 22.32
CA GLY A 544 -7.66 -12.47 22.58
C GLY A 544 -7.75 -11.38 21.51
N SER A 545 -6.62 -10.77 21.14
CA SER A 545 -6.59 -9.73 20.11
C SER A 545 -6.98 -10.28 18.72
N GLY A 546 -6.47 -11.46 18.34
CA GLY A 546 -6.87 -12.12 17.08
C GLY A 546 -8.35 -12.45 17.03
N SER A 547 -8.92 -12.98 18.13
CA SER A 547 -10.36 -13.26 18.22
C SER A 547 -11.20 -11.98 18.11
N HIS A 548 -10.79 -10.91 18.79
CA HIS A 548 -11.51 -9.63 18.76
C HIS A 548 -11.50 -9.00 17.36
N GLN A 549 -10.37 -9.06 16.66
CA GLN A 549 -10.28 -8.60 15.27
C GLN A 549 -11.19 -9.38 14.32
N ALA A 550 -11.24 -10.70 14.45
CA ALA A 550 -12.15 -11.54 13.67
C ALA A 550 -13.64 -11.23 13.98
N ASP A 551 -13.99 -10.94 15.23
CA ASP A 551 -15.35 -10.52 15.61
C ASP A 551 -15.74 -9.18 15.00
N LEU A 552 -14.81 -8.22 14.98
CA LEU A 552 -15.02 -6.93 14.32
C LEU A 552 -15.20 -7.10 12.81
N ALA A 553 -14.35 -7.91 12.17
CA ALA A 553 -14.46 -8.21 10.75
C ALA A 553 -15.82 -8.87 10.42
N ALA A 554 -16.26 -9.83 11.22
CA ALA A 554 -17.59 -10.44 11.10
C ALA A 554 -18.72 -9.42 11.27
N GLY A 555 -18.63 -8.52 12.26
CA GLY A 555 -19.63 -7.47 12.47
C GLY A 555 -19.70 -6.48 11.30
N ILE A 556 -18.55 -6.08 10.73
CA ILE A 556 -18.47 -5.21 9.55
C ILE A 556 -19.06 -5.91 8.33
N ALA A 557 -18.67 -7.16 8.07
CA ALA A 557 -19.17 -7.96 6.95
C ALA A 557 -20.69 -8.15 7.03
N ARG A 558 -21.21 -8.50 8.22
CA ARG A 558 -22.65 -8.62 8.48
C ARG A 558 -23.40 -7.33 8.17
N ALA A 559 -22.92 -6.19 8.67
CA ALA A 559 -23.52 -4.89 8.37
C ALA A 559 -23.53 -4.59 6.85
N CYS A 560 -22.46 -4.91 6.13
CA CYS A 560 -22.40 -4.71 4.68
C CYS A 560 -23.46 -5.54 3.94
N ILE A 561 -23.67 -6.79 4.37
CA ILE A 561 -24.65 -7.70 3.77
C ILE A 561 -26.07 -7.26 4.12
N ASP A 562 -26.36 -7.00 5.40
CA ASP A 562 -27.70 -6.65 5.89
C ASP A 562 -28.24 -5.34 5.28
N TYR A 563 -27.38 -4.33 5.12
CA TYR A 563 -27.77 -3.05 4.49
C TYR A 563 -27.64 -3.06 2.96
N GLY A 564 -27.22 -4.18 2.35
CA GLY A 564 -26.98 -4.27 0.91
C GLY A 564 -25.86 -3.35 0.39
N SER A 565 -25.00 -2.84 1.28
CA SER A 565 -23.92 -1.91 0.97
C SER A 565 -22.59 -2.65 0.86
N LEU A 566 -22.36 -3.31 -0.28
CA LEU A 566 -21.17 -4.12 -0.57
C LEU A 566 -19.96 -3.27 -1.00
N GLY A 567 -19.78 -2.12 -0.34
CA GLY A 567 -18.71 -1.14 -0.60
C GLY A 567 -17.39 -1.44 0.10
N ARG A 568 -17.32 -2.51 0.89
CA ARG A 568 -16.13 -2.97 1.64
C ARG A 568 -15.49 -4.20 1.00
N ASN A 569 -14.23 -4.45 1.38
CA ASN A 569 -13.46 -5.60 0.92
C ASN A 569 -13.83 -6.87 1.70
N LEU A 570 -14.91 -7.53 1.28
CA LEU A 570 -15.40 -8.77 1.89
C LEU A 570 -14.40 -9.91 1.83
N SER A 571 -13.58 -10.02 0.78
CA SER A 571 -12.51 -11.02 0.68
C SER A 571 -11.53 -10.88 1.85
N GLN A 572 -11.03 -9.66 2.08
CA GLN A 572 -10.12 -9.36 3.19
C GLN A 572 -10.77 -9.52 4.57
N LEU A 573 -12.05 -9.12 4.72
CA LEU A 573 -12.78 -9.36 5.97
C LEU A 573 -12.92 -10.86 6.25
N CYS A 574 -13.12 -11.69 5.23
CA CYS A 574 -13.16 -13.14 5.39
C CYS A 574 -11.80 -13.70 5.84
N GLU A 575 -10.69 -13.22 5.30
CA GLU A 575 -9.34 -13.62 5.76
C GLU A 575 -9.14 -13.34 7.25
N GLU A 576 -9.63 -12.19 7.75
CA GLU A 576 -9.58 -11.86 9.17
C GLU A 576 -10.53 -12.74 10.00
N ILE A 577 -11.74 -13.04 9.50
CA ILE A 577 -12.71 -13.94 10.17
C ILE A 577 -12.13 -15.35 10.32
N LEU A 578 -11.45 -15.85 9.29
CA LEU A 578 -10.85 -17.19 9.26
C LEU A 578 -9.69 -17.37 10.24
N GLN A 579 -9.21 -16.29 10.88
CA GLN A 579 -8.28 -16.42 12.02
C GLN A 579 -8.94 -17.11 13.22
N LYS A 580 -10.27 -17.12 13.31
CA LYS A 580 -11.02 -17.98 14.22
C LYS A 580 -11.22 -19.35 13.59
N GLU A 581 -10.41 -20.32 13.96
CA GLU A 581 -10.38 -21.71 13.45
C GLU A 581 -11.70 -22.24 12.85
N ILE A 582 -12.47 -23.06 13.58
CA ILE A 582 -13.66 -23.73 13.03
C ILE A 582 -14.83 -22.73 12.89
N SER A 583 -15.00 -21.83 13.87
CA SER A 583 -16.12 -20.89 13.89
C SER A 583 -16.09 -19.85 12.77
N GLY A 584 -14.92 -19.48 12.26
CA GLY A 584 -14.78 -18.51 11.16
C GLY A 584 -15.37 -19.03 9.86
N ILE A 585 -15.15 -20.31 9.55
CA ILE A 585 -15.72 -20.97 8.38
C ILE A 585 -17.26 -20.99 8.48
N ASP A 586 -17.81 -21.28 9.66
CA ASP A 586 -19.26 -21.31 9.87
C ASP A 586 -19.89 -19.91 9.72
N ILE A 587 -19.21 -18.86 10.19
CA ILE A 587 -19.63 -17.46 9.96
C ILE A 587 -19.67 -17.13 8.45
N CYS A 588 -18.65 -17.55 7.69
CA CYS A 588 -18.63 -17.34 6.24
C CYS A 588 -19.76 -18.10 5.52
N LYS A 589 -20.09 -19.33 5.96
CA LYS A 589 -21.24 -20.09 5.43
C LYS A 589 -22.57 -19.41 5.73
N ASP A 590 -22.74 -18.85 6.93
CA ASP A 590 -23.92 -18.07 7.28
C ASP A 590 -24.06 -16.86 6.36
N PHE A 591 -22.98 -16.12 6.13
CA PHE A 591 -22.98 -14.98 5.20
C PHE A 591 -23.30 -15.38 3.76
N LEU A 592 -22.77 -16.50 3.29
CA LEU A 592 -23.09 -17.05 1.97
C LEU A 592 -24.59 -17.33 1.84
N SER A 593 -25.23 -17.87 2.88
CA SER A 593 -26.68 -18.13 2.89
C SER A 593 -27.51 -16.84 2.78
N LEU A 594 -27.08 -15.75 3.43
CA LEU A 594 -27.72 -14.44 3.34
C LEU A 594 -27.56 -13.81 1.95
N CYS A 595 -26.47 -14.13 1.26
CA CYS A 595 -26.11 -13.55 -0.03
C CYS A 595 -26.83 -14.17 -1.24
N GLN A 596 -27.47 -15.33 -1.09
CA GLN A 596 -28.19 -16.03 -2.19
C GLN A 596 -29.35 -15.20 -2.79
N ASN A 597 -29.90 -14.24 -2.03
CA ASN A 597 -31.01 -13.38 -2.46
C ASN A 597 -30.60 -11.98 -2.94
N LEU A 598 -29.31 -11.64 -2.97
CA LEU A 598 -28.82 -10.30 -3.35
C LEU A 598 -29.18 -9.93 -4.80
N GLU A 599 -29.37 -10.92 -5.67
CA GLU A 599 -29.71 -10.75 -7.09
C GLU A 599 -31.13 -10.20 -7.30
N ALA A 600 -32.07 -10.53 -6.40
CA ALA A 600 -33.49 -10.21 -6.54
C ALA A 600 -33.88 -8.84 -5.95
N GLY A 601 -33.06 -8.29 -5.05
CA GLY A 601 -33.45 -7.19 -4.18
C GLY A 601 -33.26 -5.77 -4.72
N ASN A 602 -32.28 -5.50 -5.59
CA ASN A 602 -31.94 -4.12 -6.01
C ASN A 602 -31.02 -4.04 -7.25
N SER A 603 -31.48 -4.53 -8.42
CA SER A 603 -30.70 -4.54 -9.67
C SER A 603 -30.25 -3.15 -10.18
N LYS A 604 -30.79 -2.05 -9.63
CA LYS A 604 -30.38 -0.67 -9.95
C LYS A 604 -29.24 -0.11 -9.09
N MET A 605 -28.95 -0.69 -7.92
CA MET A 605 -27.94 -0.16 -7.00
C MET A 605 -26.67 -1.03 -6.90
N LEU A 606 -26.77 -2.33 -7.19
CA LEU A 606 -25.65 -3.27 -7.12
C LEU A 606 -25.47 -3.99 -8.47
N PRO A 607 -24.31 -3.87 -9.13
CA PRO A 607 -23.98 -4.65 -10.32
C PRO A 607 -23.99 -6.16 -10.02
N LYS A 608 -24.46 -6.97 -10.97
CA LYS A 608 -24.48 -8.44 -10.87
C LYS A 608 -23.07 -9.00 -10.75
N SER A 609 -22.11 -8.43 -11.48
CA SER A 609 -20.69 -8.79 -11.40
C SER A 609 -20.15 -8.68 -9.98
N ARG A 610 -20.54 -7.63 -9.25
CA ARG A 610 -20.17 -7.46 -7.84
C ARG A 610 -20.86 -8.48 -6.93
N ALA A 611 -22.15 -8.76 -7.14
CA ALA A 611 -22.87 -9.75 -6.35
C ALA A 611 -22.23 -11.14 -6.48
N TYR A 612 -21.92 -11.56 -7.70
CA TYR A 612 -21.21 -12.83 -7.94
C TYR A 612 -19.79 -12.82 -7.35
N GLN A 613 -19.06 -11.69 -7.39
CA GLN A 613 -17.75 -11.62 -6.76
C GLN A 613 -17.83 -11.83 -5.24
N VAL A 614 -18.85 -11.28 -4.56
CA VAL A 614 -19.03 -11.52 -3.12
C VAL A 614 -19.33 -12.99 -2.83
N GLN A 615 -20.21 -13.61 -3.63
CA GLN A 615 -20.49 -15.04 -3.48
C GLN A 615 -19.23 -15.88 -3.73
N LEU A 616 -18.42 -15.51 -4.73
CA LEU A 616 -17.14 -16.15 -5.02
C LEU A 616 -16.16 -16.04 -3.84
N ASP A 617 -15.95 -14.84 -3.31
CA ASP A 617 -15.04 -14.59 -2.18
C ASP A 617 -15.46 -15.43 -0.94
N LEU A 618 -16.77 -15.51 -0.66
CA LEU A 618 -17.31 -16.31 0.45
C LEU A 618 -17.15 -17.82 0.22
N GLN A 619 -17.34 -18.30 -1.01
CA GLN A 619 -17.16 -19.72 -1.34
C GLN A 619 -15.70 -20.15 -1.23
N GLN A 620 -14.77 -19.29 -1.65
CA GLN A 620 -13.34 -19.49 -1.44
C GLN A 620 -13.00 -19.55 0.05
N ALA A 621 -13.56 -18.64 0.86
CA ALA A 621 -13.38 -18.67 2.32
C ALA A 621 -13.95 -19.94 2.97
N CYS A 622 -14.99 -20.54 2.39
CA CYS A 622 -15.58 -21.81 2.84
C CYS A 622 -14.82 -23.05 2.35
N GLY A 623 -13.86 -22.91 1.43
CA GLY A 623 -13.07 -24.00 0.86
C GLY A 623 -13.73 -24.82 -0.26
N ASP A 624 -14.81 -24.33 -0.89
CA ASP A 624 -15.45 -25.00 -2.03
C ASP A 624 -14.89 -24.48 -3.37
N GLU A 625 -13.81 -25.10 -3.84
CA GLU A 625 -13.17 -24.72 -5.10
C GLU A 625 -14.05 -24.94 -6.34
N THR A 626 -14.96 -25.92 -6.31
CA THR A 626 -15.78 -26.27 -7.48
C THR A 626 -16.83 -25.21 -7.76
N GLN A 627 -17.59 -24.81 -6.74
CA GLN A 627 -18.56 -23.73 -6.86
C GLN A 627 -17.90 -22.38 -7.10
N ALA A 628 -16.71 -22.15 -6.54
CA ALA A 628 -15.93 -20.95 -6.81
C ALA A 628 -15.59 -20.80 -8.30
N ARG A 629 -15.14 -21.86 -8.98
CA ARG A 629 -14.83 -21.80 -10.43
C ARG A 629 -16.06 -21.49 -11.28
N ASP A 630 -17.21 -22.08 -10.95
CA ASP A 630 -18.47 -21.80 -11.66
C ASP A 630 -18.93 -20.35 -11.47
N LEU A 631 -18.76 -19.80 -10.25
CA LEU A 631 -19.07 -18.40 -9.96
C LEU A 631 -18.11 -17.43 -10.66
N GLU A 632 -16.84 -17.76 -10.78
CA GLU A 632 -15.86 -16.95 -11.51
C GLU A 632 -16.30 -16.73 -12.96
N HIS A 633 -16.75 -17.79 -13.65
CA HIS A 633 -17.33 -17.66 -14.99
C HIS A 633 -18.55 -16.72 -15.02
N LYS A 634 -19.42 -16.77 -14.01
CA LYS A 634 -20.60 -15.88 -13.90
C LYS A 634 -20.20 -14.43 -13.64
N VAL A 635 -19.16 -14.17 -12.85
CA VAL A 635 -18.61 -12.82 -12.62
C VAL A 635 -18.24 -12.19 -13.96
N TRP A 636 -17.44 -12.88 -14.76
CA TRP A 636 -16.95 -12.35 -16.04
C TRP A 636 -18.04 -12.23 -17.10
N ALA A 637 -18.97 -13.19 -17.16
CA ALA A 637 -20.15 -13.07 -18.00
C ALA A 637 -21.00 -11.84 -17.62
N ALA A 638 -21.14 -11.56 -16.32
CA ALA A 638 -21.86 -10.38 -15.84
C ALA A 638 -21.14 -9.06 -16.18
N VAL A 639 -19.80 -9.00 -16.06
CA VAL A 639 -19.02 -7.81 -16.50
C VAL A 639 -19.22 -7.54 -17.99
N ALA A 640 -19.20 -8.60 -18.81
CA ALA A 640 -19.43 -8.49 -20.24
C ALA A 640 -20.85 -8.01 -20.57
N ASP A 641 -21.88 -8.57 -19.92
CA ASP A 641 -23.28 -8.20 -20.07
C ASP A 641 -23.57 -6.75 -19.63
N GLU A 642 -23.02 -6.34 -18.48
CA GLU A 642 -23.12 -4.98 -17.97
C GLU A 642 -22.47 -3.97 -18.93
N THR A 643 -21.31 -4.31 -19.47
CA THR A 643 -20.61 -3.48 -20.46
C THR A 643 -21.41 -3.40 -21.76
N ALA A 644 -21.91 -4.52 -22.27
CA ALA A 644 -22.73 -4.54 -23.48
C ALA A 644 -24.01 -3.71 -23.33
N SER A 645 -24.69 -3.85 -22.18
CA SER A 645 -25.90 -3.10 -21.83
C SER A 645 -25.63 -1.60 -21.72
N ALA A 646 -24.49 -1.20 -21.14
CA ALA A 646 -24.11 0.19 -21.03
C ALA A 646 -23.79 0.84 -22.39
N VAL A 647 -23.54 0.07 -23.45
CA VAL A 647 -23.11 0.60 -24.74
C VAL A 647 -24.20 0.51 -25.81
N ARG A 648 -25.12 -0.46 -25.68
CA ARG A 648 -26.24 -0.66 -26.59
C ARG A 648 -27.40 0.28 -26.26
N TYR A 649 -27.42 1.46 -26.88
CA TYR A 649 -28.65 2.24 -27.07
C TYR A 649 -29.09 2.09 -28.53
N GLY A 650 -30.24 1.44 -28.78
CA GLY A 650 -30.81 1.29 -30.12
C GLY A 650 -30.56 -0.03 -30.86
N PHE A 651 -29.90 -1.02 -30.24
CA PHE A 651 -29.84 -2.39 -30.78
C PHE A 651 -31.16 -3.11 -30.51
N ARG A 652 -31.73 -3.78 -31.52
CA ARG A 652 -32.88 -4.69 -31.33
C ARG A 652 -32.51 -5.71 -30.23
N GLU A 653 -33.25 -5.71 -29.13
CA GLU A 653 -32.92 -6.42 -27.90
C GLU A 653 -32.85 -7.96 -28.01
N HIS A 654 -33.07 -8.59 -29.16
CA HIS A 654 -33.23 -10.05 -29.25
C HIS A 654 -32.36 -10.64 -30.38
N LEU A 655 -31.10 -10.96 -30.05
CA LEU A 655 -30.20 -11.76 -30.91
C LEU A 655 -30.10 -13.23 -30.48
N MET A 656 -30.87 -13.65 -29.47
CA MET A 656 -30.82 -15.01 -28.90
C MET A 656 -32.15 -15.78 -28.96
N GLU A 657 -33.21 -15.24 -29.58
CA GLU A 657 -34.43 -16.00 -29.87
C GLU A 657 -34.65 -16.10 -31.39
N PRO A 658 -34.95 -17.30 -31.92
CA PRO A 658 -35.28 -17.46 -33.33
C PRO A 658 -36.65 -16.82 -33.60
N ILE A 659 -36.68 -15.78 -34.44
CA ILE A 659 -37.94 -15.16 -34.87
C ILE A 659 -38.73 -16.18 -35.72
N PRO A 660 -39.96 -16.58 -35.34
CA PRO A 660 -40.79 -17.41 -36.18
C PRO A 660 -41.39 -16.58 -37.31
N GLY A 661 -41.11 -16.99 -38.54
CA GLY A 661 -41.96 -16.83 -39.73
C GLY A 661 -42.66 -15.48 -39.90
N THR A 662 -42.07 -14.59 -40.70
CA THR A 662 -42.84 -13.67 -41.54
C THR A 662 -42.25 -13.67 -42.95
N CYS A 663 -42.79 -14.58 -43.75
CA CYS A 663 -42.59 -14.62 -45.19
C CYS A 663 -43.36 -13.44 -45.80
N ALA A 664 -42.70 -12.30 -45.94
CA ALA A 664 -43.19 -11.20 -46.76
C ALA A 664 -42.57 -11.35 -48.15
N THR A 665 -43.32 -11.95 -49.07
CA THR A 665 -43.05 -11.90 -50.51
C THR A 665 -43.01 -10.45 -50.95
N PHE A 666 -41.83 -9.96 -51.32
CA PHE A 666 -41.68 -8.65 -51.95
C PHE A 666 -41.06 -8.81 -53.34
N GLU A 667 -41.75 -8.22 -54.30
CA GLU A 667 -41.54 -8.32 -55.73
C GLU A 667 -40.16 -7.76 -56.15
N ALA A 668 -39.51 -8.54 -57.00
CA ALA A 668 -38.30 -8.18 -57.70
C ALA A 668 -38.54 -6.98 -58.61
N ASN A 669 -38.06 -5.80 -58.23
CA ASN A 669 -37.89 -4.68 -59.15
C ASN A 669 -36.76 -3.76 -58.68
N ASN A 670 -35.53 -4.09 -59.08
CA ASN A 670 -34.61 -3.19 -59.79
C ASN A 670 -33.21 -3.81 -59.85
N SER A 671 -32.86 -4.31 -61.02
CA SER A 671 -31.51 -4.58 -61.48
C SER A 671 -30.71 -3.26 -61.60
N ARG A 672 -30.26 -2.71 -60.46
CA ARG A 672 -29.05 -1.89 -60.45
C ARG A 672 -27.88 -2.85 -60.32
N GLY A 673 -27.03 -2.93 -61.33
CA GLY A 673 -25.79 -3.71 -61.25
C GLY A 673 -25.04 -3.30 -59.98
N PHE A 674 -24.83 -4.25 -59.07
CA PHE A 674 -24.07 -4.01 -57.86
C PHE A 674 -22.61 -3.75 -58.26
N ALA A 675 -22.18 -2.50 -58.14
CA ALA A 675 -20.80 -2.14 -58.36
C ALA A 675 -19.91 -2.79 -57.29
N LEU A 676 -18.78 -3.34 -57.70
CA LEU A 676 -17.73 -3.77 -56.77
C LEU A 676 -17.34 -2.58 -55.88
N LYS A 677 -17.56 -2.71 -54.57
CA LYS A 677 -17.20 -1.71 -53.57
C LYS A 677 -15.89 -2.13 -52.91
N SER A 678 -15.00 -1.17 -52.68
CA SER A 678 -13.76 -1.36 -51.93
C SER A 678 -13.61 -0.23 -50.92
N VAL A 679 -13.36 -0.60 -49.66
CA VAL A 679 -13.15 0.33 -48.54
C VAL A 679 -11.79 0.03 -47.93
N LYS A 680 -10.97 1.07 -47.78
CA LYS A 680 -9.68 1.02 -47.09
C LYS A 680 -9.71 1.92 -45.86
N VAL A 681 -9.42 1.37 -44.69
CA VAL A 681 -9.31 2.12 -43.43
C VAL A 681 -7.92 1.92 -42.85
N GLU A 682 -7.20 3.02 -42.62
CA GLU A 682 -5.88 3.06 -42.00
C GLU A 682 -5.93 3.96 -40.77
N LEU A 683 -5.41 3.48 -39.64
CA LEU A 683 -5.46 4.17 -38.35
C LEU A 683 -4.05 4.27 -37.72
N PRO A 684 -3.76 5.38 -37.01
CA PRO A 684 -2.55 5.52 -36.20
C PRO A 684 -2.61 4.58 -34.98
N VAL A 685 -1.45 4.32 -34.38
CA VAL A 685 -1.38 3.73 -33.04
C VAL A 685 -1.49 4.81 -31.98
N ARG A 686 -1.66 4.41 -30.71
CA ARG A 686 -1.77 5.35 -29.59
C ARG A 686 -0.71 5.09 -28.52
N VAL A 687 -0.21 6.17 -27.95
CA VAL A 687 0.57 6.16 -26.71
C VAL A 687 -0.21 6.87 -25.62
N ASP A 688 -0.18 6.36 -24.39
CA ASP A 688 -0.85 6.95 -23.24
C ASP A 688 0.18 7.58 -22.27
N PHE A 689 -0.08 8.82 -21.87
CA PHE A 689 0.73 9.49 -20.85
C PHE A 689 0.28 9.08 -19.46
N VAL A 690 -1.04 9.08 -19.21
CA VAL A 690 -1.62 8.79 -17.90
C VAL A 690 -3.12 8.54 -18.01
N GLY A 691 -3.68 7.85 -17.01
CA GLY A 691 -5.12 7.64 -16.85
C GLY A 691 -5.61 6.24 -17.23
N GLY A 692 -4.77 5.41 -17.84
CA GLY A 692 -5.08 4.01 -18.13
C GLY A 692 -5.58 3.26 -16.90
N TRP A 693 -6.44 2.25 -17.11
CA TRP A 693 -7.24 1.52 -16.11
C TRP A 693 -8.49 2.26 -15.63
N SER A 694 -8.53 3.59 -15.68
CA SER A 694 -9.78 4.32 -15.43
C SER A 694 -10.78 4.21 -16.60
N ASP A 695 -10.35 3.69 -17.74
CA ASP A 695 -11.15 3.42 -18.93
C ASP A 695 -11.78 2.02 -18.97
N THR A 696 -11.37 1.13 -18.07
CA THR A 696 -11.72 -0.28 -18.12
C THR A 696 -13.03 -0.55 -17.36
N PRO A 697 -14.01 -1.28 -17.92
CA PRO A 697 -15.15 -1.78 -17.16
C PRO A 697 -14.70 -2.78 -16.06
N PRO A 698 -15.37 -2.84 -14.90
CA PRO A 698 -16.56 -2.07 -14.52
C PRO A 698 -16.26 -0.65 -14.00
N TRP A 699 -14.99 -0.24 -13.82
CA TRP A 699 -14.66 1.09 -13.32
C TRP A 699 -15.37 2.18 -14.12
N SER A 700 -15.21 2.17 -15.44
CA SER A 700 -15.76 3.21 -16.32
C SER A 700 -17.30 3.24 -16.35
N LEU A 701 -17.96 2.17 -15.89
CA LEU A 701 -19.41 2.04 -15.77
C LEU A 701 -19.94 2.60 -14.45
N GLU A 702 -19.16 2.50 -13.39
CA GLU A 702 -19.52 2.94 -12.03
C GLU A 702 -18.97 4.33 -11.68
N ARG A 703 -17.86 4.74 -12.33
CA ARG A 703 -17.08 5.93 -12.00
C ARG A 703 -16.60 6.62 -13.28
N ALA A 704 -16.35 7.92 -13.15
CA ALA A 704 -15.74 8.67 -14.24
C ALA A 704 -14.29 8.22 -14.47
N GLY A 705 -13.98 7.86 -15.71
CA GLY A 705 -12.63 7.60 -16.21
C GLY A 705 -12.06 8.84 -16.90
N CYS A 706 -10.75 9.01 -16.86
CA CYS A 706 -10.05 10.10 -17.53
C CYS A 706 -8.74 9.57 -18.12
N VAL A 707 -8.53 9.72 -19.42
CA VAL A 707 -7.29 9.29 -20.11
C VAL A 707 -6.74 10.42 -20.94
N LEU A 708 -5.43 10.64 -20.83
CA LEU A 708 -4.66 11.56 -21.66
C LEU A 708 -3.73 10.74 -22.57
N ASN A 709 -4.03 10.73 -23.87
CA ASN A 709 -3.28 9.95 -24.85
C ASN A 709 -3.01 10.74 -26.13
N MET A 710 -2.16 10.18 -26.99
CA MET A 710 -1.71 10.79 -28.23
C MET A 710 -1.71 9.76 -29.36
N ALA A 711 -2.30 10.11 -30.49
CA ALA A 711 -2.23 9.33 -31.72
C ALA A 711 -0.90 9.60 -32.44
N ILE A 712 -0.17 8.54 -32.80
CA ILE A 712 1.11 8.64 -33.49
C ILE A 712 1.16 7.75 -34.74
N SER A 713 1.88 8.23 -35.74
CA SER A 713 2.43 7.39 -36.80
C SER A 713 3.78 6.83 -36.35
N LEU A 714 4.17 5.67 -36.90
CA LEU A 714 5.47 5.05 -36.63
C LEU A 714 6.20 4.85 -37.94
N GLU A 715 7.49 5.22 -37.97
CA GLU A 715 8.35 5.11 -39.15
C GLU A 715 7.73 5.74 -40.42
N GLY A 716 6.93 6.79 -40.25
CA GLY A 716 6.28 7.54 -41.34
C GLY A 716 4.99 6.93 -41.90
N TYR A 717 4.46 5.85 -41.33
CA TYR A 717 3.22 5.22 -41.80
C TYR A 717 2.18 4.96 -40.69
N LEU A 718 0.93 4.74 -41.11
CA LEU A 718 -0.16 4.27 -40.24
C LEU A 718 -0.10 2.74 -40.18
N PRO A 719 0.26 2.13 -39.03
CA PRO A 719 0.65 0.73 -38.99
C PRO A 719 -0.54 -0.25 -38.97
N VAL A 720 -1.76 0.20 -38.71
CA VAL A 720 -2.93 -0.67 -38.52
C VAL A 720 -4.01 -0.33 -39.55
N GLY A 721 -4.60 -1.35 -40.18
CA GLY A 721 -5.66 -1.12 -41.14
C GLY A 721 -6.37 -2.37 -41.66
N THR A 722 -7.36 -2.11 -42.52
CA THR A 722 -8.13 -3.12 -43.22
C THR A 722 -8.48 -2.68 -44.64
N ILE A 723 -8.64 -3.64 -45.54
CA ILE A 723 -9.26 -3.48 -46.86
C ILE A 723 -10.41 -4.47 -46.94
N ILE A 724 -11.61 -3.97 -47.27
CA ILE A 724 -12.82 -4.77 -47.43
C ILE A 724 -13.36 -4.57 -48.84
N GLU A 725 -13.50 -5.66 -49.59
CA GLU A 725 -13.92 -5.68 -51.00
C GLU A 725 -15.15 -6.58 -51.15
N THR A 726 -16.15 -6.16 -51.93
CA THR A 726 -17.19 -7.11 -52.37
C THR A 726 -16.62 -8.07 -53.42
N THR A 727 -17.13 -9.28 -53.46
CA THR A 727 -16.76 -10.30 -54.45
C THR A 727 -17.99 -10.94 -55.07
N GLU A 728 -17.88 -11.37 -56.32
CA GLU A 728 -18.96 -12.10 -57.00
C GLU A 728 -19.20 -13.51 -56.42
N LEU A 729 -18.18 -14.08 -55.77
CA LEU A 729 -18.29 -15.37 -55.08
C LEU A 729 -19.03 -15.20 -53.75
N HIS A 730 -19.99 -16.08 -53.46
CA HIS A 730 -20.71 -16.09 -52.18
C HIS A 730 -19.78 -16.49 -51.02
N GLY A 731 -20.04 -15.95 -49.83
CA GLY A 731 -19.29 -16.19 -48.60
C GLY A 731 -18.32 -15.08 -48.21
N ILE A 732 -17.61 -15.28 -47.11
CA ILE A 732 -16.63 -14.33 -46.55
C ILE A 732 -15.23 -14.96 -46.58
N LYS A 733 -14.26 -14.26 -47.16
CA LYS A 733 -12.84 -14.62 -47.11
C LYS A 733 -12.09 -13.62 -46.25
N ILE A 734 -11.34 -14.10 -45.27
CA ILE A 734 -10.56 -13.29 -44.34
C ILE A 734 -9.09 -13.63 -44.49
N PHE A 735 -8.24 -12.61 -44.57
CA PHE A 735 -6.79 -12.71 -44.66
C PHE A 735 -6.14 -11.80 -43.61
N ASP A 736 -5.06 -12.26 -43.00
CA ASP A 736 -4.19 -11.42 -42.17
C ASP A 736 -2.78 -11.25 -42.77
N ASP A 737 -1.99 -10.41 -42.13
CA ASP A 737 -0.61 -10.06 -42.50
C ASP A 737 0.43 -11.16 -42.19
N VAL A 738 0.02 -12.22 -41.48
CA VAL A 738 0.86 -13.39 -41.17
C VAL A 738 0.63 -14.52 -42.19
N GLY A 739 -0.35 -14.36 -43.09
CA GLY A 739 -0.67 -15.31 -44.15
C GLY A 739 -1.73 -16.34 -43.76
N ASN A 740 -2.43 -16.17 -42.63
CA ASN A 740 -3.60 -16.98 -42.32
C ASN A 740 -4.74 -16.62 -43.28
N GLN A 741 -5.55 -17.63 -43.62
CA GLN A 741 -6.72 -17.46 -44.45
C GLN A 741 -7.89 -18.28 -43.90
N LEU A 742 -9.09 -17.69 -43.90
CA LEU A 742 -10.33 -18.38 -43.57
C LEU A 742 -11.40 -18.07 -44.62
N SER A 743 -12.13 -19.10 -45.06
CA SER A 743 -13.30 -18.95 -45.92
C SER A 743 -14.53 -19.46 -45.18
N ILE A 744 -15.54 -18.60 -45.04
CA ILE A 744 -16.79 -18.90 -44.34
C ILE A 744 -17.92 -18.88 -45.37
N GLN A 745 -18.59 -20.00 -45.54
CA GLN A 745 -19.77 -20.13 -46.40
C GLN A 745 -21.07 -20.16 -45.58
N ASP A 746 -21.04 -20.87 -44.45
CA ASP A 746 -22.15 -20.92 -43.50
C ASP A 746 -21.95 -19.85 -42.42
N PHE A 747 -22.76 -18.80 -42.44
CA PHE A 747 -22.66 -17.70 -41.48
C PHE A 747 -23.16 -18.08 -40.08
N THR A 748 -23.95 -19.16 -39.93
CA THR A 748 -24.38 -19.63 -38.61
C THR A 748 -23.23 -20.18 -37.76
N SER A 749 -22.11 -20.53 -38.41
CA SER A 749 -20.85 -20.88 -37.74
C SER A 749 -20.19 -19.71 -37.00
N ILE A 750 -20.63 -18.46 -37.26
CA ILE A 750 -20.15 -17.27 -36.56
C ILE A 750 -21.05 -17.07 -35.33
N SER A 751 -20.79 -17.81 -34.26
CA SER A 751 -21.48 -17.65 -32.98
C SER A 751 -20.49 -17.62 -31.81
N PRO A 752 -20.68 -16.75 -30.82
CA PRO A 752 -19.90 -16.78 -29.59
C PRO A 752 -20.37 -17.95 -28.69
N PRO A 753 -19.51 -18.47 -27.78
CA PRO A 753 -18.14 -18.03 -27.52
C PRO A 753 -17.15 -18.50 -28.59
N PHE A 754 -16.18 -17.65 -28.91
CA PHE A 754 -15.10 -18.01 -29.84
C PHE A 754 -13.95 -18.71 -29.12
N ASP A 755 -13.29 -19.65 -29.80
CA ASP A 755 -12.05 -20.25 -29.30
C ASP A 755 -10.96 -19.17 -29.16
N ASN A 756 -10.22 -19.20 -28.06
CA ASN A 756 -9.08 -18.32 -27.83
C ASN A 756 -7.97 -18.51 -28.87
N ALA A 757 -7.88 -19.69 -29.48
CA ALA A 757 -6.93 -20.00 -30.55
C ALA A 757 -7.36 -19.49 -31.94
N ASP A 758 -8.61 -19.02 -32.10
CA ASP A 758 -9.11 -18.56 -33.39
C ASP A 758 -8.45 -17.22 -33.82
N PRO A 759 -7.62 -17.22 -34.89
CA PRO A 759 -6.90 -16.02 -35.33
C PRO A 759 -7.84 -14.93 -35.87
N PHE A 760 -9.06 -15.28 -36.27
CA PHE A 760 -10.05 -14.39 -36.87
C PHE A 760 -11.22 -14.05 -35.95
N ARG A 761 -11.15 -14.40 -34.66
CA ARG A 761 -12.21 -14.07 -33.67
C ARG A 761 -12.56 -12.58 -33.61
N LEU A 762 -11.58 -11.70 -33.86
CA LEU A 762 -11.78 -10.24 -33.93
C LEU A 762 -12.69 -9.86 -35.11
N VAL A 763 -12.40 -10.37 -36.31
CA VAL A 763 -13.19 -10.08 -37.52
C VAL A 763 -14.57 -10.73 -37.43
N LYS A 764 -14.66 -11.97 -36.92
CA LYS A 764 -15.93 -12.65 -36.63
C LYS A 764 -16.80 -11.87 -35.65
N SER A 765 -16.21 -11.36 -34.57
CA SER A 765 -16.92 -10.52 -33.60
C SER A 765 -17.33 -9.18 -34.23
N ALA A 766 -16.50 -8.59 -35.10
CA ALA A 766 -16.85 -7.39 -35.85
C ALA A 766 -18.09 -7.58 -36.71
N LEU A 767 -18.16 -8.68 -37.47
CA LEU A 767 -19.31 -9.04 -38.31
C LEU A 767 -20.62 -9.18 -37.50
N LEU A 768 -20.54 -9.70 -36.27
CA LEU A 768 -21.69 -9.80 -35.37
C LEU A 768 -22.13 -8.45 -34.83
N VAL A 769 -21.20 -7.62 -34.33
CA VAL A 769 -21.56 -6.33 -33.72
C VAL A 769 -21.98 -5.29 -34.75
N THR A 770 -21.61 -5.43 -36.02
CA THR A 770 -22.09 -4.56 -37.10
C THR A 770 -23.34 -5.10 -37.79
N ASP A 771 -23.84 -6.28 -37.38
CA ASP A 771 -24.96 -7.01 -38.02
C ASP A 771 -24.77 -7.23 -39.54
N THR A 772 -23.52 -7.23 -40.01
CA THR A 772 -23.22 -7.34 -41.45
C THR A 772 -23.67 -8.69 -42.01
N ILE A 773 -23.69 -9.73 -41.18
CA ILE A 773 -24.11 -11.10 -41.54
C ILE A 773 -25.54 -11.13 -42.09
N ASN A 774 -26.42 -10.29 -41.55
CA ASN A 774 -27.84 -10.25 -41.95
C ASN A 774 -28.13 -9.19 -43.02
N ASP A 775 -27.11 -8.47 -43.49
CA ASP A 775 -27.26 -7.40 -44.46
C ASP A 775 -27.53 -7.93 -45.89
N LYS A 776 -28.26 -7.14 -46.69
CA LYS A 776 -28.62 -7.47 -48.08
C LYS A 776 -27.39 -7.64 -48.98
N ILE A 777 -26.26 -7.02 -48.64
CA ILE A 777 -25.01 -7.16 -49.39
C ILE A 777 -24.52 -8.61 -49.36
N LEU A 778 -24.51 -9.27 -48.19
CA LEU A 778 -24.06 -10.67 -48.08
C LEU A 778 -25.08 -11.68 -48.64
N GLN A 779 -26.34 -11.27 -48.84
CA GLN A 779 -27.35 -12.09 -49.53
C GLN A 779 -27.12 -12.15 -51.04
N SER A 780 -26.38 -11.19 -51.62
CA SER A 780 -26.21 -11.04 -53.07
C SER A 780 -24.75 -11.12 -53.55
N MET A 781 -23.77 -10.83 -52.69
CA MET A 781 -22.33 -10.85 -52.95
C MET A 781 -21.57 -11.46 -51.77
N GLY A 782 -20.31 -11.84 -51.98
CA GLY A 782 -19.39 -12.15 -50.88
C GLY A 782 -18.53 -10.97 -50.46
N LEU A 783 -17.76 -11.17 -49.38
CA LEU A 783 -16.80 -10.20 -48.87
C LEU A 783 -15.40 -10.79 -48.80
N GLN A 784 -14.42 -9.99 -49.16
CA GLN A 784 -13.00 -10.24 -48.94
C GLN A 784 -12.46 -9.19 -47.97
N ILE A 785 -11.99 -9.63 -46.80
CA ILE A 785 -11.46 -8.80 -45.72
C ILE A 785 -9.97 -9.10 -45.56
N LYS A 786 -9.13 -8.08 -45.73
CA LYS A 786 -7.68 -8.14 -45.52
C LYS A 786 -7.31 -7.23 -44.37
N THR A 787 -6.67 -7.76 -43.34
CA THR A 787 -6.26 -7.01 -42.14
C THR A 787 -4.74 -6.99 -42.00
N TRP A 788 -4.18 -5.92 -41.45
CA TRP A 788 -2.76 -5.84 -41.10
C TRP A 788 -2.52 -5.01 -39.85
N ALA A 789 -1.45 -5.35 -39.14
CA ALA A 789 -0.91 -4.63 -38.00
C ALA A 789 0.62 -4.72 -38.04
N ASN A 790 1.26 -3.69 -38.63
CA ASN A 790 2.72 -3.57 -38.77
C ASN A 790 3.42 -3.19 -37.45
N VAL A 791 2.92 -3.71 -36.33
CA VAL A 791 3.48 -3.62 -34.98
C VAL A 791 3.22 -4.94 -34.25
N PRO A 792 4.18 -5.46 -33.45
CA PRO A 792 3.99 -6.72 -32.74
C PRO A 792 2.72 -6.74 -31.87
N ARG A 793 2.01 -7.88 -31.85
CA ARG A 793 0.91 -8.11 -30.90
C ARG A 793 1.47 -8.09 -29.48
N GLY A 794 0.76 -7.44 -28.54
CA GLY A 794 1.24 -7.25 -27.17
C GLY A 794 2.30 -6.15 -27.02
N SER A 795 2.42 -5.26 -28.01
CA SER A 795 3.31 -4.08 -27.98
C SER A 795 2.87 -2.99 -26.99
N GLY A 796 1.67 -3.09 -26.44
CA GLY A 796 1.11 -2.08 -25.54
C GLY A 796 0.52 -0.87 -26.26
N LEU A 797 0.62 -0.76 -27.60
CA LEU A 797 0.15 0.37 -28.43
C LEU A 797 -1.35 0.37 -28.81
N GLY A 798 -2.14 -0.55 -28.23
CA GLY A 798 -3.58 -0.66 -28.49
C GLY A 798 -3.94 -1.29 -29.83
N THR A 799 -2.99 -1.99 -30.45
CA THR A 799 -3.08 -2.55 -31.80
C THR A 799 -4.35 -3.36 -32.05
N SER A 800 -4.75 -4.21 -31.11
CA SER A 800 -5.92 -5.08 -31.26
C SER A 800 -7.22 -4.29 -31.31
N SER A 801 -7.45 -3.36 -30.39
CA SER A 801 -8.65 -2.53 -30.35
C SER A 801 -8.70 -1.53 -31.52
N ILE A 802 -7.54 -1.03 -31.95
CA ILE A 802 -7.43 -0.15 -33.12
C ILE A 802 -7.71 -0.94 -34.40
N LEU A 803 -7.26 -2.19 -34.50
CA LEU A 803 -7.59 -3.05 -35.63
C LEU A 803 -9.09 -3.38 -35.65
N ALA A 804 -9.68 -3.67 -34.49
CA ALA A 804 -11.13 -3.83 -34.35
C ALA A 804 -11.87 -2.57 -34.81
N ALA A 805 -11.39 -1.37 -34.43
CA ALA A 805 -11.97 -0.11 -34.88
C ALA A 805 -11.87 0.07 -36.41
N ALA A 806 -10.74 -0.29 -37.03
CA ALA A 806 -10.57 -0.24 -38.49
C ALA A 806 -11.54 -1.18 -39.20
N VAL A 807 -11.67 -2.43 -38.72
CA VAL A 807 -12.59 -3.45 -39.29
C VAL A 807 -14.04 -3.03 -39.13
N VAL A 808 -14.47 -2.65 -37.92
CA VAL A 808 -15.84 -2.18 -37.65
C VAL A 808 -16.17 -0.98 -38.51
N LYS A 809 -15.28 0.02 -38.59
CA LYS A 809 -15.48 1.20 -39.42
C LYS A 809 -15.60 0.85 -40.91
N GLY A 810 -14.73 -0.04 -41.40
CA GLY A 810 -14.78 -0.51 -42.79
C GLY A 810 -16.09 -1.25 -43.10
N LEU A 811 -16.54 -2.13 -42.21
CA LEU A 811 -17.80 -2.86 -42.37
C LEU A 811 -19.00 -1.92 -42.40
N LEU A 812 -19.06 -0.93 -41.50
CA LEU A 812 -20.12 0.09 -41.48
C LEU A 812 -20.13 0.92 -42.77
N GLN A 813 -18.96 1.32 -43.29
CA GLN A 813 -18.87 2.00 -44.59
C GLN A 813 -19.35 1.13 -45.76
N MET A 814 -19.08 -0.18 -45.71
CA MET A 814 -19.54 -1.12 -46.75
C MET A 814 -21.06 -1.26 -46.79
N ILE A 815 -21.70 -1.34 -45.61
CA ILE A 815 -23.16 -1.47 -45.47
C ILE A 815 -23.90 -0.12 -45.40
N GLU A 816 -23.19 1.01 -45.58
CA GLU A 816 -23.75 2.36 -45.47
C GLU A 816 -24.41 2.66 -44.10
N GLY A 817 -23.86 2.09 -43.03
CA GLY A 817 -24.25 2.34 -41.63
C GLY A 817 -23.58 3.56 -40.99
N ASP A 818 -23.82 3.80 -39.71
CA ASP A 818 -23.20 4.91 -38.95
C ASP A 818 -21.71 4.61 -38.64
N ASP A 819 -20.80 5.12 -39.47
CA ASP A 819 -19.35 4.97 -39.32
C ASP A 819 -18.70 6.05 -38.44
N SER A 820 -19.50 6.81 -37.67
CA SER A 820 -18.99 7.84 -36.76
C SER A 820 -18.03 7.25 -35.73
N ASN A 821 -17.00 8.01 -35.37
CA ASN A 821 -15.99 7.56 -34.41
C ASN A 821 -16.61 7.20 -33.04
N GLU A 822 -17.70 7.86 -32.65
CA GLU A 822 -18.44 7.55 -31.42
C GLU A 822 -19.11 6.18 -31.49
N ASN A 823 -19.81 5.87 -32.58
CA ASN A 823 -20.45 4.58 -32.78
C ASN A 823 -19.43 3.44 -32.91
N VAL A 824 -18.37 3.64 -33.70
CA VAL A 824 -17.28 2.66 -33.84
C VAL A 824 -16.65 2.36 -32.48
N ALA A 825 -16.34 3.37 -31.67
CA ALA A 825 -15.72 3.16 -30.36
C ALA A 825 -16.62 2.36 -29.41
N ARG A 826 -17.94 2.60 -29.45
CA ARG A 826 -18.96 1.84 -28.73
C ARG A 826 -18.98 0.37 -29.18
N LEU A 827 -19.10 0.11 -30.47
CA LEU A 827 -19.14 -1.27 -30.99
C LEU A 827 -17.88 -2.06 -30.68
N VAL A 828 -16.70 -1.42 -30.73
CA VAL A 828 -15.43 -2.06 -30.35
C VAL A 828 -15.43 -2.46 -28.88
N LEU A 829 -15.99 -1.63 -27.98
CA LEU A 829 -16.07 -1.98 -26.56
C LEU A 829 -16.93 -3.23 -26.33
N VAL A 830 -18.04 -3.39 -27.07
CA VAL A 830 -18.87 -4.62 -27.03
C VAL A 830 -18.15 -5.82 -27.64
N LEU A 831 -17.49 -5.60 -28.77
CA LEU A 831 -16.73 -6.61 -29.51
C LEU A 831 -15.65 -7.24 -28.62
N GLU A 832 -14.91 -6.45 -27.84
CA GLU A 832 -13.85 -6.95 -26.96
C GLU A 832 -14.37 -7.80 -25.79
N GLN A 833 -15.61 -7.57 -25.34
CA GLN A 833 -16.27 -8.42 -24.36
C GLN A 833 -16.69 -9.75 -24.98
N LEU A 834 -17.24 -9.73 -26.20
CA LEU A 834 -17.59 -10.96 -26.96
C LEU A 834 -16.36 -11.83 -27.26
N MET A 835 -15.21 -11.21 -27.50
CA MET A 835 -13.93 -11.91 -27.69
C MET A 835 -13.36 -12.51 -26.40
N GLY A 836 -13.89 -12.16 -25.22
CA GLY A 836 -13.35 -12.54 -23.92
C GLY A 836 -12.04 -11.81 -23.56
N THR A 837 -11.69 -10.73 -24.26
CA THR A 837 -10.48 -9.94 -23.96
C THR A 837 -10.69 -8.86 -22.90
N GLY A 838 -11.92 -8.34 -22.77
CA GLY A 838 -12.34 -7.50 -21.66
C GLY A 838 -11.74 -6.08 -21.61
N GLY A 839 -11.25 -5.54 -22.74
CA GLY A 839 -10.55 -4.25 -22.78
C GLY A 839 -11.41 -3.02 -22.43
N GLY A 840 -10.73 -1.88 -22.25
CA GLY A 840 -11.34 -0.58 -21.98
C GLY A 840 -11.61 0.23 -23.25
N TRP A 841 -12.01 1.49 -23.10
CA TRP A 841 -12.33 2.36 -24.24
C TRP A 841 -11.16 3.18 -24.80
N GLN A 842 -10.01 3.23 -24.12
CA GLN A 842 -8.96 4.19 -24.47
C GLN A 842 -8.27 3.92 -25.81
N ASP A 843 -8.17 2.66 -26.23
CA ASP A 843 -7.33 2.23 -27.34
C ASP A 843 -7.97 2.60 -28.68
N GLN A 844 -9.25 2.26 -28.86
CA GLN A 844 -10.05 2.63 -30.01
C GLN A 844 -10.24 4.14 -30.11
N ILE A 845 -10.47 4.84 -28.99
CA ILE A 845 -10.49 6.31 -29.00
C ILE A 845 -9.10 6.84 -29.43
N GLY A 846 -8.04 6.25 -28.87
CA GLY A 846 -6.64 6.51 -29.17
C GLY A 846 -6.32 6.52 -30.66
N GLY A 847 -6.80 5.52 -31.41
CA GLY A 847 -6.57 5.40 -32.86
C GLY A 847 -7.58 6.18 -33.73
N LEU A 848 -8.84 6.32 -33.30
CA LEU A 848 -9.89 6.97 -34.11
C LEU A 848 -9.78 8.50 -34.16
N TYR A 849 -9.31 9.12 -33.08
CA TYR A 849 -9.20 10.57 -32.97
C TYR A 849 -7.73 11.02 -33.09
N PRO A 850 -7.41 11.99 -33.97
CA PRO A 850 -6.04 12.45 -34.17
C PRO A 850 -5.51 13.27 -32.99
N GLY A 851 -4.19 13.48 -32.97
CA GLY A 851 -3.50 14.39 -32.07
C GLY A 851 -3.47 13.93 -30.61
N ILE A 852 -3.18 14.90 -29.73
CA ILE A 852 -3.26 14.75 -28.28
C ILE A 852 -4.71 15.00 -27.86
N LYS A 853 -5.23 14.16 -26.97
CA LYS A 853 -6.62 14.24 -26.53
C LYS A 853 -6.78 13.81 -25.08
N PHE A 854 -7.72 14.47 -24.44
CA PHE A 854 -8.17 14.15 -23.10
C PHE A 854 -9.61 13.64 -23.19
N THR A 855 -9.81 12.39 -22.79
CA THR A 855 -11.12 11.74 -22.85
C THR A 855 -11.64 11.51 -21.45
N THR A 856 -12.90 11.91 -21.21
CA THR A 856 -13.61 11.64 -19.95
C THR A 856 -14.80 10.72 -20.22
N SER A 857 -14.97 9.70 -19.38
CA SER A 857 -16.20 8.89 -19.36
C SER A 857 -17.17 9.40 -18.31
N PHE A 858 -18.45 9.35 -18.64
CA PHE A 858 -19.55 9.61 -17.71
C PHE A 858 -20.31 8.30 -17.50
N PRO A 859 -20.27 7.74 -16.28
CA PRO A 859 -20.91 6.47 -15.98
C PRO A 859 -22.43 6.59 -16.18
N GLY A 860 -23.05 5.51 -16.65
CA GLY A 860 -24.48 5.46 -16.94
C GLY A 860 -24.81 4.48 -18.06
N ILE A 861 -26.11 4.34 -18.32
CA ILE A 861 -26.64 3.57 -19.44
C ILE A 861 -27.43 4.56 -20.34
N PRO A 862 -26.92 4.93 -21.52
CA PRO A 862 -25.63 4.51 -22.07
C PRO A 862 -24.42 5.21 -21.44
N LEU A 863 -23.26 4.54 -21.47
CA LEU A 863 -21.94 5.09 -21.18
C LEU A 863 -21.65 6.19 -22.19
N ARG A 864 -21.32 7.39 -21.71
CA ARG A 864 -20.99 8.53 -22.57
C ARG A 864 -19.50 8.85 -22.49
N LEU A 865 -18.88 9.03 -23.65
CA LEU A 865 -17.48 9.42 -23.76
C LEU A 865 -17.42 10.83 -24.33
N GLN A 866 -16.71 11.72 -23.66
CA GLN A 866 -16.40 13.06 -24.15
C GLN A 866 -14.92 13.13 -24.50
N VAL A 867 -14.62 13.24 -25.80
CA VAL A 867 -13.27 13.39 -26.31
C VAL A 867 -12.97 14.87 -26.52
N ILE A 868 -12.01 15.41 -25.80
CA ILE A 868 -11.58 16.80 -25.90
C ILE A 868 -10.20 16.83 -26.57
N PRO A 869 -10.10 17.25 -27.84
CA PRO A 869 -8.81 17.41 -28.49
C PRO A 869 -8.03 18.56 -27.85
N LEU A 870 -6.73 18.37 -27.64
CA LEU A 870 -5.82 19.44 -27.22
C LEU A 870 -5.23 20.07 -28.47
N LEU A 871 -5.55 21.36 -28.70
CA LEU A 871 -4.93 22.14 -29.76
C LEU A 871 -3.47 22.44 -29.37
N ALA A 872 -2.56 21.56 -29.79
CA ALA A 872 -1.15 21.68 -29.48
C ALA A 872 -0.53 22.88 -30.20
N SER A 873 0.12 23.77 -29.44
CA SER A 873 0.89 24.87 -30.04
C SER A 873 2.09 24.30 -30.83
N PRO A 874 2.60 25.00 -31.87
CA PRO A 874 3.80 24.56 -32.57
C PRO A 874 5.01 24.36 -31.64
N ARG A 875 5.08 25.17 -30.57
CA ARG A 875 6.09 25.03 -29.52
C ARG A 875 5.94 23.69 -28.78
N LEU A 876 4.73 23.33 -28.36
CA LEU A 876 4.48 22.07 -27.66
C LEU A 876 4.86 20.86 -28.51
N ILE A 877 4.46 20.88 -29.78
CA ILE A 877 4.80 19.81 -30.74
C ILE A 877 6.33 19.69 -30.86
N SER A 878 7.02 20.80 -31.08
CA SER A 878 8.49 20.82 -31.18
C SER A 878 9.18 20.31 -29.92
N GLU A 879 8.71 20.69 -28.73
CA GLU A 879 9.29 20.22 -27.46
C GLU A 879 9.10 18.70 -27.30
N LEU A 880 7.91 18.17 -27.59
CA LEU A 880 7.63 16.74 -27.51
C LEU A 880 8.48 15.96 -28.52
N GLU A 881 8.54 16.38 -29.79
CA GLU A 881 9.34 15.71 -30.83
C GLU A 881 10.84 15.73 -30.51
N GLN A 882 11.35 16.78 -29.86
CA GLN A 882 12.76 16.87 -29.48
C GLN A 882 13.12 16.07 -28.22
N ARG A 883 12.18 15.87 -27.29
CA ARG A 883 12.46 15.32 -25.95
C ARG A 883 11.92 13.91 -25.72
N LEU A 884 10.85 13.51 -26.40
CA LEU A 884 10.17 12.23 -26.16
C LEU A 884 10.71 11.14 -27.10
N LEU A 885 11.27 10.09 -26.50
CA LEU A 885 11.68 8.88 -27.19
C LEU A 885 10.61 7.79 -27.03
N VAL A 886 10.26 7.14 -28.14
CA VAL A 886 9.37 5.97 -28.18
C VAL A 886 10.24 4.74 -28.45
N VAL A 887 10.38 3.87 -27.44
CA VAL A 887 11.36 2.78 -27.45
C VAL A 887 10.65 1.44 -27.35
N PHE A 888 10.83 0.56 -28.33
CA PHE A 888 10.39 -0.82 -28.24
C PHE A 888 11.39 -1.64 -27.43
N THR A 889 10.90 -2.31 -26.38
CA THR A 889 11.72 -3.06 -25.43
C THR A 889 12.20 -4.43 -25.91
N GLY A 890 11.78 -4.87 -27.11
CA GLY A 890 12.03 -6.24 -27.61
C GLY A 890 11.11 -7.30 -26.99
N GLN A 891 10.47 -7.01 -25.86
CA GLN A 891 9.57 -7.90 -25.14
C GLN A 891 8.11 -7.64 -25.52
N VAL A 892 7.27 -8.66 -25.49
CA VAL A 892 5.82 -8.53 -25.73
C VAL A 892 5.04 -9.34 -24.68
N ARG A 893 3.95 -8.75 -24.17
CA ARG A 893 3.10 -9.37 -23.16
C ARG A 893 1.63 -9.15 -23.50
N LEU A 894 0.82 -10.20 -23.38
CA LEU A 894 -0.62 -10.09 -23.55
C LEU A 894 -1.26 -9.50 -22.28
N ALA A 895 -2.12 -8.50 -22.45
CA ALA A 895 -2.74 -7.76 -21.34
C ALA A 895 -3.78 -8.56 -20.54
N HIS A 896 -4.35 -9.64 -21.09
CA HIS A 896 -5.53 -10.32 -20.52
C HIS A 896 -5.33 -10.79 -19.06
N GLN A 897 -4.15 -11.32 -18.72
CA GLN A 897 -3.87 -11.80 -17.35
C GLN A 897 -3.79 -10.65 -16.35
N VAL A 898 -3.30 -9.49 -16.78
CA VAL A 898 -3.21 -8.28 -15.94
C VAL A 898 -4.60 -7.72 -15.69
N LEU A 899 -5.40 -7.64 -16.76
CA LEU A 899 -6.77 -7.18 -16.72
C LEU A 899 -7.59 -7.98 -15.69
N HIS A 900 -7.51 -9.30 -15.74
CA HIS A 900 -8.23 -10.17 -14.82
C HIS A 900 -7.93 -9.83 -13.35
N LYS A 901 -6.64 -9.72 -13.00
CA LYS A 901 -6.20 -9.41 -11.63
C LYS A 901 -6.69 -8.04 -11.15
N VAL A 902 -6.56 -7.01 -12.00
CA VAL A 902 -6.95 -5.64 -11.65
C VAL A 902 -8.47 -5.53 -11.48
N VAL A 903 -9.24 -6.13 -12.38
CA VAL A 903 -10.72 -6.13 -12.32
C VAL A 903 -11.22 -6.94 -11.12
N THR A 904 -10.65 -8.11 -10.81
CA THR A 904 -11.02 -8.88 -9.61
C THR A 904 -10.81 -8.05 -8.35
N ARG A 905 -9.64 -7.42 -8.18
CA ARG A 905 -9.37 -6.53 -7.02
C ARG A 905 -10.32 -5.33 -6.98
N TYR A 906 -10.70 -4.77 -8.14
CA TYR A 906 -11.70 -3.71 -8.21
C TYR A 906 -13.08 -4.18 -7.73
N LEU A 907 -13.53 -5.34 -8.22
CA LEU A 907 -14.79 -5.96 -7.81
C LEU A 907 -14.77 -6.32 -6.32
N GLN A 908 -13.64 -6.75 -5.78
CA GLN A 908 -13.46 -7.00 -4.34
C GLN A 908 -13.50 -5.71 -3.51
N ARG A 909 -13.44 -4.52 -4.11
CA ARG A 909 -13.34 -3.22 -3.43
C ARG A 909 -12.02 -3.02 -2.68
N ASP A 910 -10.92 -3.53 -3.23
CA ASP A 910 -9.56 -3.20 -2.78
C ASP A 910 -9.36 -1.68 -2.81
N ASN A 911 -9.23 -1.08 -1.63
CA ASN A 911 -9.25 0.36 -1.47
C ASN A 911 -7.97 1.03 -1.99
N LEU A 912 -6.81 0.36 -1.89
CA LEU A 912 -5.55 0.85 -2.45
C LEU A 912 -5.64 0.90 -3.97
N LEU A 913 -6.16 -0.16 -4.59
CA LEU A 913 -6.36 -0.21 -6.05
C LEU A 913 -7.34 0.87 -6.50
N ILE A 914 -8.47 1.02 -5.80
CA ILE A 914 -9.45 2.07 -6.10
C ILE A 914 -8.80 3.46 -5.99
N SER A 915 -8.06 3.73 -4.92
CA SER A 915 -7.35 5.00 -4.71
C SER A 915 -6.34 5.26 -5.85
N SER A 916 -5.61 4.23 -6.27
CA SER A 916 -4.65 4.31 -7.37
C SER A 916 -5.30 4.68 -8.69
N ILE A 917 -6.43 4.05 -9.05
CA ILE A 917 -7.16 4.38 -10.29
C ILE A 917 -7.80 5.78 -10.21
N LYS A 918 -8.30 6.21 -9.03
CA LYS A 918 -8.77 7.60 -8.84
C LYS A 918 -7.64 8.58 -9.10
N ARG A 919 -6.45 8.31 -8.55
CA ARG A 919 -5.28 9.16 -8.72
C ARG A 919 -4.80 9.20 -10.17
N LEU A 920 -4.81 8.07 -10.89
CA LEU A 920 -4.53 8.05 -12.34
C LEU A 920 -5.50 8.94 -13.13
N ALA A 921 -6.79 8.89 -12.82
CA ALA A 921 -7.79 9.75 -13.48
C ALA A 921 -7.62 11.24 -13.14
N GLU A 922 -7.22 11.57 -11.90
CA GLU A 922 -6.88 12.93 -11.49
C GLU A 922 -5.62 13.43 -12.20
N LEU A 923 -4.56 12.62 -12.23
CA LEU A 923 -3.31 12.92 -12.93
C LEU A 923 -3.52 13.16 -14.42
N ALA A 924 -4.51 12.51 -15.05
CA ALA A 924 -4.87 12.82 -16.44
C ALA A 924 -5.40 14.25 -16.62
N LYS A 925 -6.12 14.79 -15.63
CA LYS A 925 -6.57 16.19 -15.64
C LYS A 925 -5.40 17.14 -15.43
N VAL A 926 -4.53 16.85 -14.46
CA VAL A 926 -3.31 17.63 -14.21
C VAL A 926 -2.40 17.61 -15.44
N GLY A 927 -2.20 16.46 -16.07
CA GLY A 927 -1.36 16.31 -17.26
C GLY A 927 -1.92 17.07 -18.46
N ARG A 928 -3.25 17.17 -18.58
CA ARG A 928 -3.88 18.04 -19.59
C ARG A 928 -3.51 19.50 -19.35
N GLU A 929 -3.59 19.98 -18.11
CA GLU A 929 -3.23 21.35 -17.74
C GLU A 929 -1.74 21.63 -17.99
N ALA A 930 -0.85 20.70 -17.61
CA ALA A 930 0.58 20.78 -17.86
C ALA A 930 0.89 20.93 -19.36
N LEU A 931 0.29 20.09 -20.21
CA LEU A 931 0.43 20.19 -21.67
C LEU A 931 -0.12 21.51 -22.23
N MET A 932 -1.27 21.98 -21.75
CA MET A 932 -1.85 23.26 -22.17
C MET A 932 -0.93 24.45 -21.81
N ASN A 933 -0.19 24.35 -20.71
CA ASN A 933 0.80 25.34 -20.27
C ASN A 933 2.19 25.14 -20.89
N CYS A 934 2.39 24.11 -21.71
CA CYS A 934 3.69 23.68 -22.25
C CYS A 934 4.72 23.35 -21.14
N ASP A 935 4.26 22.85 -19.99
CA ASP A 935 5.12 22.36 -18.90
C ASP A 935 5.42 20.86 -19.09
N ILE A 936 6.48 20.58 -19.85
CA ILE A 936 6.90 19.22 -20.20
C ILE A 936 7.57 18.51 -19.01
N ASP A 937 8.19 19.26 -18.10
CA ASP A 937 8.83 18.66 -16.92
C ASP A 937 7.77 18.15 -15.95
N GLU A 938 6.69 18.92 -15.75
CA GLU A 938 5.53 18.47 -14.98
C GLU A 938 4.87 17.22 -15.59
N LEU A 939 4.77 17.13 -16.92
CA LEU A 939 4.32 15.90 -17.59
C LEU A 939 5.23 14.71 -17.26
N GLY A 940 6.55 14.92 -17.20
CA GLY A 940 7.53 13.90 -16.81
C GLY A 940 7.28 13.36 -15.40
N GLU A 941 7.10 14.26 -14.43
CA GLU A 941 6.77 13.88 -13.04
C GLU A 941 5.44 13.11 -12.96
N ILE A 942 4.43 13.52 -13.74
CA ILE A 942 3.14 12.81 -13.84
C ILE A 942 3.33 11.40 -14.42
N MET A 943 4.19 11.23 -15.43
CA MET A 943 4.50 9.92 -16.00
C MET A 943 5.18 9.00 -14.97
N LEU A 944 6.08 9.54 -14.13
CA LEU A 944 6.72 8.78 -13.04
C LEU A 944 5.71 8.36 -11.97
N GLU A 945 4.81 9.26 -11.57
CA GLU A 945 3.76 8.92 -10.60
C GLU A 945 2.80 7.88 -11.19
N ALA A 946 2.37 8.05 -12.45
CA ALA A 946 1.53 7.08 -13.15
C ALA A 946 2.19 5.70 -13.25
N TRP A 947 3.51 5.65 -13.53
CA TRP A 947 4.27 4.41 -13.58
C TRP A 947 4.34 3.71 -12.22
N ARG A 948 4.55 4.47 -11.13
CA ARG A 948 4.49 3.96 -9.76
C ARG A 948 3.13 3.35 -9.45
N LEU A 949 2.05 4.05 -9.80
CA LEU A 949 0.68 3.60 -9.60
C LEU A 949 0.36 2.33 -10.41
N HIS A 950 0.81 2.24 -11.67
CA HIS A 950 0.65 1.02 -12.48
C HIS A 950 1.29 -0.22 -11.79
N GLN A 951 2.44 -0.03 -11.15
CA GLN A 951 3.09 -1.11 -10.39
C GLN A 951 2.36 -1.44 -9.07
N GLU A 952 1.57 -0.52 -8.50
CA GLU A 952 0.67 -0.80 -7.37
C GLU A 952 -0.55 -1.63 -7.81
N LEU A 953 -1.05 -1.38 -9.02
CA LEU A 953 -2.13 -2.15 -9.65
C LEU A 953 -1.68 -3.58 -9.99
N ASP A 954 -0.58 -3.70 -10.73
CA ASP A 954 0.07 -4.97 -11.06
C ASP A 954 1.60 -4.86 -10.96
N PRO A 955 2.25 -5.48 -9.96
CA PRO A 955 3.71 -5.52 -9.88
C PRO A 955 4.36 -6.17 -11.12
N TYR A 956 3.64 -7.00 -11.88
CA TYR A 956 4.17 -7.64 -13.08
C TYR A 956 4.11 -6.74 -14.31
N CYS A 957 3.53 -5.53 -14.22
CA CYS A 957 3.59 -4.55 -15.31
C CYS A 957 5.02 -4.06 -15.59
N SER A 958 6.01 -4.43 -14.77
CA SER A 958 7.44 -4.26 -15.03
C SER A 958 8.19 -5.56 -14.71
N ASN A 959 9.46 -5.60 -15.10
CA ASN A 959 10.37 -6.71 -14.87
C ASN A 959 11.81 -6.19 -14.72
N GLU A 960 12.76 -7.06 -14.39
CA GLU A 960 14.16 -6.67 -14.17
C GLU A 960 14.80 -5.96 -15.38
N PHE A 961 14.44 -6.36 -16.60
CA PHE A 961 14.94 -5.69 -17.81
C PHE A 961 14.44 -4.24 -17.90
N VAL A 962 13.14 -4.03 -17.72
CA VAL A 962 12.51 -2.70 -17.77
C VAL A 962 13.02 -1.82 -16.64
N ASP A 963 13.17 -2.36 -15.42
CA ASP A 963 13.69 -1.60 -14.28
C ASP A 963 15.13 -1.14 -14.50
N ARG A 964 15.99 -2.01 -15.07
CA ARG A 964 17.37 -1.63 -15.45
C ARG A 964 17.38 -0.56 -16.55
N LEU A 965 16.52 -0.70 -17.56
CA LEU A 965 16.38 0.30 -18.63
C LEU A 965 15.99 1.66 -18.07
N PHE A 966 15.02 1.71 -17.17
CA PHE A 966 14.56 2.96 -16.56
C PHE A 966 15.56 3.55 -15.57
N SER A 967 16.23 2.73 -14.76
CA SER A 967 17.32 3.18 -13.90
C SER A 967 18.48 3.75 -14.73
N TYR A 968 18.80 3.16 -15.88
CA TYR A 968 19.80 3.69 -16.80
C TYR A 968 19.37 5.05 -17.41
N ALA A 969 18.09 5.19 -17.76
CA ALA A 969 17.54 6.41 -18.35
C ALA A 969 17.30 7.55 -17.34
N GLU A 970 17.22 7.26 -16.03
CA GLU A 970 16.83 8.20 -14.96
C GLU A 970 17.68 9.49 -14.92
N SER A 971 18.97 9.38 -15.21
CA SER A 971 19.87 10.54 -15.25
C SER A 971 19.58 11.50 -16.41
N TYR A 972 19.02 11.00 -17.51
CA TYR A 972 18.73 11.75 -18.74
C TYR A 972 17.26 12.22 -18.83
N CYS A 973 16.36 11.55 -18.12
CA CYS A 973 14.91 11.76 -18.23
C CYS A 973 14.35 12.57 -17.06
N CYS A 974 13.28 13.34 -17.33
CA CYS A 974 12.38 13.86 -16.31
C CYS A 974 11.16 12.95 -16.10
N GLY A 975 10.89 12.00 -17.01
CA GLY A 975 9.89 10.98 -16.78
C GLY A 975 9.96 9.80 -17.74
N TYR A 976 9.40 8.67 -17.32
CA TYR A 976 9.33 7.46 -18.13
C TYR A 976 8.20 6.54 -17.67
N LYS A 977 7.69 5.72 -18.59
CA LYS A 977 6.73 4.62 -18.30
C LYS A 977 6.63 3.65 -19.47
N LEU A 978 6.14 2.44 -19.23
CA LEU A 978 5.61 1.62 -20.33
C LEU A 978 4.24 2.12 -20.77
N VAL A 979 3.91 1.82 -22.03
CA VAL A 979 2.61 2.09 -22.66
C VAL A 979 1.68 0.88 -22.48
N GLY A 980 0.39 1.13 -22.21
CA GLY A 980 -0.61 0.07 -22.02
C GLY A 980 -0.41 -0.72 -20.71
N ALA A 981 -0.75 -2.02 -20.73
CA ALA A 981 -0.79 -2.88 -19.54
C ALA A 981 0.59 -3.22 -18.92
N GLY A 982 1.68 -2.97 -19.65
CA GLY A 982 3.06 -3.21 -19.19
C GLY A 982 3.56 -4.66 -19.32
N GLY A 983 4.74 -4.91 -18.73
CA GLY A 983 5.48 -6.18 -18.75
C GLY A 983 6.30 -6.42 -20.03
N GLY A 984 6.37 -5.40 -20.89
CA GLY A 984 7.02 -5.41 -22.19
C GLY A 984 6.39 -4.34 -23.10
N GLY A 985 6.69 -4.39 -24.39
CA GLY A 985 6.12 -3.51 -25.41
C GLY A 985 6.91 -2.22 -25.56
N PHE A 986 6.21 -1.10 -25.74
CA PHE A 986 6.82 0.22 -25.90
C PHE A 986 6.96 0.96 -24.57
N ALA A 987 8.08 1.67 -24.43
CA ALA A 987 8.36 2.63 -23.38
C ALA A 987 8.33 4.06 -23.94
N LEU A 988 7.85 4.98 -23.13
CA LEU A 988 8.02 6.42 -23.31
C LEU A 988 9.14 6.89 -22.39
N LEU A 989 10.17 7.52 -22.96
CA LEU A 989 11.25 8.16 -22.20
C LEU A 989 11.24 9.65 -22.53
N LEU A 990 10.88 10.48 -21.55
CA LEU A 990 10.84 11.93 -21.70
C LEU A 990 12.13 12.53 -21.14
N ALA A 991 13.03 12.93 -22.04
CA ALA A 991 14.31 13.52 -21.69
C ALA A 991 14.15 14.90 -21.03
N ARG A 992 15.11 15.31 -20.19
CA ARG A 992 15.14 16.65 -19.55
C ARG A 992 15.25 17.79 -20.57
N ASP A 993 15.92 17.54 -21.69
CA ASP A 993 16.07 18.46 -22.80
C ASP A 993 16.41 17.69 -24.10
N GLY A 994 16.45 18.38 -25.23
CA GLY A 994 16.76 17.78 -26.53
C GLY A 994 18.20 17.27 -26.66
N GLU A 995 19.16 17.73 -25.85
CA GLU A 995 20.53 17.21 -25.86
C GLU A 995 20.59 15.87 -25.13
N CYS A 996 19.94 15.77 -23.97
CA CYS A 996 19.75 14.52 -23.24
C CYS A 996 19.03 13.47 -24.08
N ALA A 997 18.00 13.87 -24.84
CA ALA A 997 17.29 12.98 -25.76
C ALA A 997 18.22 12.38 -26.83
N LYS A 998 19.04 13.23 -27.46
CA LYS A 998 20.02 12.78 -28.47
C LYS A 998 21.07 11.86 -27.87
N LYS A 999 21.63 12.22 -26.71
CA LYS A 999 22.60 11.37 -26.00
C LYS A 999 22.00 10.01 -25.65
N LEU A 1000 20.80 9.99 -25.07
CA LEU A 1000 20.13 8.76 -24.68
C LEU A 1000 19.79 7.89 -25.91
N ARG A 1001 19.30 8.49 -27.00
CA ARG A 1001 19.09 7.78 -28.27
C ARG A 1001 20.37 7.10 -28.77
N ASP A 1002 21.46 7.86 -28.86
CA ASP A 1002 22.75 7.34 -29.30
C ASP A 1002 23.25 6.19 -28.42
N LEU A 1003 23.07 6.30 -27.10
CA LEU A 1003 23.45 5.26 -26.14
C LEU A 1003 22.60 4.00 -26.28
N LEU A 1004 21.30 4.13 -26.52
CA LEU A 1004 20.40 2.98 -26.69
C LEU A 1004 20.60 2.30 -28.06
N GLU A 1005 20.92 3.05 -29.12
CA GLU A 1005 21.15 2.50 -30.46
C GLU A 1005 22.54 1.87 -30.63
N LYS A 1006 23.57 2.38 -29.93
CA LYS A 1006 24.96 1.89 -30.03
C LYS A 1006 25.35 0.93 -28.90
N GLY A 1007 24.65 0.99 -27.76
CA GLY A 1007 24.97 0.20 -26.58
C GLY A 1007 24.65 -1.28 -26.79
N MET A 1008 25.56 -2.16 -26.36
CA MET A 1008 25.32 -3.62 -26.36
C MET A 1008 24.51 -4.09 -25.14
N ASP A 1009 24.24 -3.20 -24.17
CA ASP A 1009 23.66 -3.55 -22.87
C ASP A 1009 22.14 -3.76 -22.91
N PHE A 1010 21.45 -3.21 -23.92
CA PHE A 1010 19.99 -3.29 -24.06
C PHE A 1010 19.59 -3.63 -25.50
N ASP A 1011 18.86 -4.73 -25.70
CA ASP A 1011 18.25 -5.07 -26.99
C ASP A 1011 16.92 -4.31 -27.17
N VAL A 1012 17.03 -3.02 -27.50
CA VAL A 1012 15.89 -2.12 -27.68
C VAL A 1012 15.94 -1.43 -29.04
N LYS A 1013 14.78 -1.04 -29.56
CA LYS A 1013 14.67 -0.26 -30.80
C LYS A 1013 14.03 1.09 -30.52
N VAL A 1014 14.76 2.17 -30.78
CA VAL A 1014 14.20 3.54 -30.75
C VAL A 1014 13.47 3.78 -32.07
N CYS A 1015 12.17 4.07 -32.00
CA CYS A 1015 11.34 4.28 -33.19
C CYS A 1015 11.24 5.75 -33.58
N ASN A 1016 11.17 6.01 -34.88
CA ASN A 1016 10.75 7.31 -35.38
C ASN A 1016 9.23 7.42 -35.29
N TRP A 1017 8.74 8.57 -34.84
CA TRP A 1017 7.32 8.80 -34.64
C TRP A 1017 6.97 10.25 -34.96
N ASN A 1018 5.73 10.48 -35.36
CA ASN A 1018 5.15 11.82 -35.51
C ASN A 1018 3.73 11.85 -34.97
N ILE A 1019 3.32 12.98 -34.40
CA ILE A 1019 1.93 13.19 -33.98
C ILE A 1019 1.03 13.10 -35.21
N PHE A 1020 0.05 12.20 -35.18
CA PHE A 1020 -0.90 12.10 -36.28
C PHE A 1020 -1.93 13.22 -36.17
N LEU A 1021 -1.76 14.26 -36.99
CA LEU A 1021 -2.73 15.34 -37.15
C LEU A 1021 -3.48 15.10 -38.47
N LYS A 1022 -4.82 15.09 -38.42
CA LYS A 1022 -5.62 14.98 -39.65
C LYS A 1022 -5.63 16.36 -40.31
N HIS A 1023 -5.05 16.45 -41.51
CA HIS A 1023 -5.12 17.65 -42.36
C HIS A 1023 -6.52 17.86 -42.91
#